data_AF-A0A7V8FDW7-F1
#
_entry.id   AF-A0A7V8FDW7-F1
#
_cell.length_a   1.000
_cell.length_b   1.000
_cell.length_c   1.000
_cell.angle_alpha   90.00
_cell.angle_beta   90.00
_cell.angle_gamma   90.00
#
_symmetry.space_group_name_H-M   'P 1'
#
loop_
_entity.id
_entity.type
_entity.pdbx_description
1 polymer ?
#
loop_
_entity_poly.entity_id
_entity_poly.type
_entity_poly.pdbx_seq_one_letter_code
_entity_poly.pdbx_strand_id
1 'polypeptide(L)'
;MLYLSPIKALGADVQRNLQVPLQGITAQRARRGDPPVTLSVALRTGDTPASERARLLRRPPDILITTPESLFLMLTSKARETLRGVHTVIIDEIHAVAGSKRGTNLALSLERLERLLDTPPQRIGLSATVRPVQQVAAFLGGDREVTVVQPPSSRQLDVRIVVPVEDMTDLGSAGEGDRAGSIWPHLEASILQQVLQHRSTIVFANSRGVAEKLTSRLNELHAEQQGGGTNSADAAPAIAHGSFTGSTVNRVTTAPALIARSHHGSVSKEQRAQIEQALKQGELRCVVATSSLELGIDMGTVDLVIQVAAPFSVASALQRVGRAGHQVGGVSIGRIYPRTRRDLIDAAVVVDSMLAGRIEAIDPPRNPLDVLAQQTVAAVAMDAFDVDDWFACVRRAAPYRQLPRSAFDAVLDMLAGRYPSDDFAGFRPRLVWNRHSGQLTARPGAKQLAVTSGGTIPDRGMFSVVLPEGEERAGARRVGELDEEMVHESRVNDVITLGATSCRIDQITHDQVVVTPVPGRSARLPFSRGEGVGRPAELGQAIGAFLARLDAVQEEDAAADAVPHAPLQAAGLDANGQRNLLALVAEQRAATGVLPTDGCMLVERCRDELGDWRVLLHSPYGRRVHDPWALAVAERLRERWGLDPAVVASDDGIILRLPDSAGRVPGADLFVFEPERLRGIIIDAVGGSALFAARFRECASRALLLPRQTPGRRSPLWQQRLRAGQLLDIARGYPAFPILIETARECLQDVYDLDALDALMQRLQAGRVQMVEVDTQVPSPFAANLLFGYVAEFMYESDVPLAERRASVLSLDSGLLHDLLGQVDLGELLDPQVVSRVEQELQRLLPQRQARGEEGVADLLRGLGPLDSAAIARRLVDAEAVDTHLATLQAAQRVLPVQMGGALRSAAVEDATRLRDALGAALPRGIAEVFLQPVADPLGDLLGRYARTHGPFSTGALAAALGLGVAVVGAGLQQLQAQGRLLRGRFGVERGAASEDGSPLARHEWVGEDVFRRLRLRSLQAAREATRPVPGAAYARLPLERHGLLADAGRGLATASAPPPALQGADGVLRVIEQLAGLPLPVALWEQQVLPARVRDYQPALLDALLATGEVL
;
A
#
# COMPACT_ATOMS: atom_id res chain seq x y z
N MET A 1 -13.70 24.00 24.53
CA MET A 1 -14.44 22.97 23.76
C MET A 1 -13.59 22.44 22.61
N LEU A 2 -13.64 21.12 22.35
CA LEU A 2 -12.98 20.46 21.22
C LEU A 2 -14.04 19.87 20.28
N TYR A 3 -13.99 20.23 18.99
CA TYR A 3 -14.86 19.69 17.95
C TYR A 3 -14.04 18.85 16.98
N LEU A 4 -14.42 17.60 16.80
CA LEU A 4 -13.74 16.63 15.94
C LEU A 4 -14.61 16.35 14.72
N SER A 5 -14.10 16.74 13.55
CA SER A 5 -14.70 16.44 12.26
C SER A 5 -13.91 15.35 11.53
N PRO A 6 -14.56 14.34 10.93
CA PRO A 6 -13.88 13.35 10.11
C PRO A 6 -13.33 13.93 8.80
N ILE A 7 -13.84 15.07 8.33
CA ILE A 7 -13.41 15.68 7.06
C ILE A 7 -13.07 17.16 7.26
N LYS A 8 -12.03 17.63 6.59
CA LYS A 8 -11.55 19.03 6.71
C LYS A 8 -12.60 20.04 6.24
N ALA A 9 -13.32 19.74 5.15
CA ALA A 9 -14.35 20.62 4.58
C ALA A 9 -15.49 20.85 5.57
N LEU A 10 -15.99 19.78 6.21
CA LEU A 10 -16.98 19.86 7.28
C LEU A 10 -16.51 20.73 8.44
N GLY A 11 -15.26 20.57 8.90
CA GLY A 11 -14.71 21.41 9.97
C GLY A 11 -14.65 22.89 9.61
N ALA A 12 -14.37 23.23 8.34
CA ALA A 12 -14.38 24.61 7.86
C ALA A 12 -15.79 25.18 7.71
N ASP A 13 -16.77 24.34 7.38
CA ASP A 13 -18.19 24.75 7.34
C ASP A 13 -18.74 25.01 8.74
N VAL A 14 -18.47 24.13 9.71
CA VAL A 14 -18.82 24.32 11.13
C VAL A 14 -18.22 25.63 11.67
N GLN A 15 -16.95 25.92 11.36
CA GLN A 15 -16.31 27.17 11.77
C GLN A 15 -17.07 28.41 11.27
N ARG A 16 -17.57 28.37 10.03
CA ARG A 16 -18.37 29.46 9.44
C ARG A 16 -19.75 29.53 10.06
N ASN A 17 -20.45 28.40 10.17
CA ASN A 17 -21.82 28.35 10.68
C ASN A 17 -21.90 28.78 12.15
N LEU A 18 -20.85 28.55 12.95
CA LEU A 18 -20.76 29.05 14.34
C LEU A 18 -20.70 30.58 14.45
N GLN A 19 -20.34 31.31 13.38
CA GLN A 19 -20.31 32.78 13.46
C GLN A 19 -21.71 33.38 13.62
N VAL A 20 -22.73 32.78 13.01
CA VAL A 20 -24.12 33.25 13.05
C VAL A 20 -24.67 33.30 14.50
N PRO A 21 -24.66 32.21 15.28
CA PRO A 21 -25.13 32.26 16.66
C PRO A 21 -24.24 33.14 17.55
N LEU A 22 -22.92 33.17 17.34
CA LEU A 22 -22.00 34.02 18.14
C LEU A 22 -22.27 35.52 17.93
N GLN A 23 -22.50 35.94 16.69
CA GLN A 23 -22.91 37.30 16.37
C GLN A 23 -24.30 37.61 16.94
N GLY A 24 -25.23 36.67 16.85
CA GLY A 24 -26.57 36.78 17.45
C GLY A 24 -26.53 36.96 18.98
N ILE A 25 -25.73 36.16 19.68
CA ILE A 25 -25.51 36.29 21.13
C ILE A 25 -24.92 37.65 21.46
N THR A 26 -23.90 38.09 20.72
CA THR A 26 -23.25 39.40 20.93
C THR A 26 -24.25 40.54 20.75
N ALA A 27 -25.04 40.51 19.67
CA ALA A 27 -26.07 41.52 19.41
C ALA A 27 -27.14 41.54 20.51
N GLN A 28 -27.57 40.37 20.99
CA GLN A 28 -28.59 40.29 22.02
C GLN A 28 -28.09 40.74 23.40
N ARG A 29 -26.84 40.43 23.75
CA ARG A 29 -26.19 40.94 24.98
C ARG A 29 -26.05 42.46 24.94
N ALA A 30 -25.61 43.01 23.80
CA ALA A 30 -25.54 44.46 23.60
C ALA A 30 -26.90 45.13 23.77
N ARG A 31 -27.98 44.53 23.26
CA ARG A 31 -29.36 45.03 23.46
C ARG A 31 -29.82 45.00 24.92
N ARG A 32 -29.34 44.04 25.73
CA ARG A 32 -29.67 43.92 27.15
C ARG A 32 -28.79 44.76 28.08
N GLY A 33 -27.72 45.36 27.55
CA GLY A 33 -26.70 46.04 28.36
C GLY A 33 -25.78 45.08 29.11
N ASP A 34 -25.75 43.80 28.73
CA ASP A 34 -24.88 42.80 29.36
C ASP A 34 -23.41 43.01 28.94
N PRO A 35 -22.43 42.63 29.78
CA PRO A 35 -21.01 42.67 29.40
C PRO A 35 -20.74 41.84 28.14
N PRO A 36 -19.86 42.32 27.23
CA PRO A 36 -19.51 41.60 26.00
C PRO A 36 -18.80 40.29 26.34
N VAL A 37 -19.14 39.23 25.61
CA VAL A 37 -18.47 37.93 25.69
C VAL A 37 -17.93 37.61 24.31
N THR A 38 -16.62 37.44 24.20
CA THR A 38 -15.96 37.08 22.94
C THR A 38 -15.47 35.64 23.04
N LEU A 39 -16.12 34.74 22.30
CA LEU A 39 -15.66 33.36 22.15
C LEU A 39 -14.84 33.23 20.86
N SER A 40 -13.62 32.76 21.01
CA SER A 40 -12.68 32.54 19.90
C SER A 40 -12.85 31.14 19.30
N VAL A 41 -12.90 31.08 17.98
CA VAL A 41 -13.05 29.81 17.22
C VAL A 41 -11.89 29.68 16.24
N ALA A 42 -11.23 28.53 16.21
CA ALA A 42 -10.19 28.27 15.22
C ALA A 42 -10.18 26.82 14.71
N LEU A 43 -9.70 26.68 13.48
CA LEU A 43 -9.56 25.40 12.78
C LEU A 43 -8.10 24.95 12.75
N ARG A 44 -7.82 23.75 13.27
CA ARG A 44 -6.50 23.11 13.25
C ARG A 44 -6.58 21.81 12.45
N THR A 45 -6.00 21.78 11.26
CA THR A 45 -5.90 20.59 10.43
C THR A 45 -4.47 20.37 9.91
N GLY A 46 -4.26 19.30 9.14
CA GLY A 46 -3.03 19.09 8.37
C GLY A 46 -2.67 20.25 7.45
N ASP A 47 -3.66 21.05 7.01
CA ASP A 47 -3.45 22.13 6.04
C ASP A 47 -3.20 23.49 6.71
N THR A 48 -3.33 23.60 8.04
CA THR A 48 -3.07 24.84 8.77
C THR A 48 -1.59 25.25 8.59
N PRO A 49 -1.27 26.48 8.15
CA PRO A 49 0.10 26.95 7.98
C PRO A 49 0.90 26.98 9.29
N ALA A 50 2.23 26.85 9.22
CA ALA A 50 3.10 26.81 10.41
C ALA A 50 2.97 28.07 11.30
N SER A 51 2.81 29.25 10.71
CA SER A 51 2.58 30.52 11.42
C SER A 51 1.29 30.49 12.24
N GLU A 52 0.21 29.97 11.67
CA GLU A 52 -1.07 29.84 12.36
C GLU A 52 -1.02 28.78 13.47
N ARG A 53 -0.31 27.67 13.27
CA ARG A 53 -0.06 26.68 14.34
C ARG A 53 0.63 27.30 15.54
N ALA A 54 1.65 28.14 15.29
CA ALA A 54 2.36 28.85 16.35
C ALA A 54 1.46 29.86 17.07
N ARG A 55 0.56 30.55 16.34
CA ARG A 55 -0.44 31.44 16.93
C ARG A 55 -1.39 30.68 17.86
N LEU A 56 -1.95 29.57 17.41
CA LEU A 56 -2.87 28.73 18.21
C LEU A 56 -2.19 28.16 19.46
N LEU A 57 -0.89 27.90 19.41
CA LEU A 57 -0.12 27.47 20.57
C LEU A 57 0.03 28.59 21.62
N ARG A 58 0.25 29.83 21.18
CA ARG A 58 0.42 31.00 22.08
C ARG A 58 -0.92 31.51 22.63
N ARG A 59 -1.97 31.43 21.82
CA ARG A 59 -3.33 31.89 22.16
C ARG A 59 -4.33 30.82 21.70
N PRO A 60 -4.58 29.81 22.55
CA PRO A 60 -5.51 28.75 22.21
C PRO A 60 -6.95 29.28 22.16
N PRO A 61 -7.78 28.77 21.23
CA PRO A 61 -9.16 29.21 21.10
C PRO A 61 -10.08 28.57 22.15
N ASP A 62 -11.22 29.18 22.42
CA ASP A 62 -12.28 28.63 23.28
C ASP A 62 -12.94 27.40 22.61
N ILE A 63 -13.09 27.47 21.28
CA ILE A 63 -13.60 26.37 20.44
C ILE A 63 -12.53 26.00 19.42
N LEU A 64 -11.91 24.83 19.61
CA LEU A 64 -10.97 24.26 18.66
C LEU A 64 -11.66 23.23 17.78
N ILE A 65 -11.70 23.47 16.48
CA ILE A 65 -12.18 22.52 15.48
C ILE A 65 -10.96 21.81 14.90
N THR A 66 -10.96 20.47 14.88
CA THR A 66 -9.84 19.68 14.38
C THR A 66 -10.29 18.33 13.80
N THR A 67 -9.33 17.53 13.32
CA THR A 67 -9.57 16.16 12.83
C THR A 67 -8.96 15.14 13.80
N PRO A 68 -9.39 13.86 13.78
CA PRO A 68 -8.79 12.81 14.61
C PRO A 68 -7.26 12.73 14.49
N GLU A 69 -6.74 12.81 13.26
CA GLU A 69 -5.29 12.77 13.00
C GLU A 69 -4.60 14.00 13.58
N SER A 70 -5.21 15.17 13.43
CA SER A 70 -4.65 16.42 13.95
C SER A 70 -4.65 16.45 15.48
N LEU A 71 -5.68 15.89 16.13
CA LEU A 71 -5.71 15.67 17.58
C LEU A 71 -4.57 14.74 18.01
N PHE A 72 -4.38 13.60 17.34
CA PHE A 72 -3.26 12.69 17.60
C PHE A 72 -1.90 13.42 17.51
N LEU A 73 -1.69 14.28 16.51
CA LEU A 73 -0.48 15.08 16.38
C LEU A 73 -0.34 16.13 17.50
N MET A 74 -1.44 16.76 17.92
CA MET A 74 -1.42 17.72 19.01
C MET A 74 -1.05 17.06 20.33
N LEU A 75 -1.67 15.94 20.67
CA LEU A 75 -1.37 15.12 21.85
C LEU A 75 0.07 14.61 21.88
N THR A 76 0.69 14.46 20.71
CA THR A 76 2.08 14.01 20.53
C THR A 76 3.04 15.18 20.32
N SER A 77 2.70 16.36 20.86
CA SER A 77 3.51 17.57 20.76
C SER A 77 3.28 18.50 21.96
N LYS A 78 4.03 19.61 22.03
CA LYS A 78 3.79 20.65 23.05
C LYS A 78 2.40 21.29 22.93
N ALA A 79 1.72 21.14 21.80
CA ALA A 79 0.36 21.64 21.62
C ALA A 79 -0.67 20.92 22.50
N ARG A 80 -0.34 19.78 23.11
CA ARG A 80 -1.23 19.13 24.07
C ARG A 80 -1.56 20.03 25.26
N GLU A 81 -0.64 20.91 25.68
CA GLU A 81 -0.83 21.77 26.85
C GLU A 81 -2.00 22.75 26.65
N THR A 82 -2.32 23.10 25.40
CA THR A 82 -3.49 23.95 25.10
C THR A 82 -4.82 23.21 25.29
N LEU A 83 -4.80 21.89 25.48
CA LEU A 83 -6.00 21.07 25.63
C LEU A 83 -6.38 20.85 27.10
N ARG A 84 -5.57 21.26 28.08
CA ARG A 84 -5.82 21.02 29.51
C ARG A 84 -7.16 21.59 30.04
N GLY A 85 -7.70 22.61 29.39
CA GLY A 85 -9.00 23.22 29.73
C GLY A 85 -10.20 22.63 28.99
N VAL A 86 -10.04 21.52 28.27
CA VAL A 86 -11.15 20.91 27.51
C VAL A 86 -12.11 20.22 28.46
N HIS A 87 -13.34 20.74 28.55
CA HIS A 87 -14.45 20.14 29.31
C HIS A 87 -15.46 19.37 28.44
N THR A 88 -15.48 19.63 27.12
CA THR A 88 -16.44 19.02 26.17
C THR A 88 -15.73 18.65 24.87
N VAL A 89 -15.98 17.43 24.40
CA VAL A 89 -15.53 16.88 23.12
C VAL A 89 -16.74 16.50 22.28
N ILE A 90 -16.89 17.11 21.11
CA ILE A 90 -17.92 16.79 20.13
C ILE A 90 -17.27 15.98 19.02
N ILE A 91 -17.84 14.82 18.70
CA ILE A 91 -17.44 13.94 17.59
C ILE A 91 -18.57 13.96 16.59
N ASP A 92 -18.36 14.72 15.52
CA ASP A 92 -19.33 14.83 14.44
C ASP A 92 -19.20 13.64 13.48
N GLU A 93 -20.32 13.25 12.89
CA GLU A 93 -20.44 12.10 11.98
C GLU A 93 -19.72 10.84 12.48
N ILE A 94 -19.96 10.45 13.75
CA ILE A 94 -19.24 9.37 14.43
C ILE A 94 -19.25 8.03 13.67
N HIS A 95 -20.33 7.76 12.93
CA HIS A 95 -20.48 6.59 12.08
C HIS A 95 -19.38 6.45 11.00
N ALA A 96 -18.84 7.57 10.51
CA ALA A 96 -17.80 7.60 9.49
C ALA A 96 -16.43 7.14 10.02
N VAL A 97 -16.26 7.03 11.34
CA VAL A 97 -15.01 6.55 11.95
C VAL A 97 -15.20 5.28 12.78
N ALA A 98 -16.37 5.07 13.40
CA ALA A 98 -16.62 4.00 14.35
C ALA A 98 -16.28 2.59 13.82
N GLY A 99 -16.63 2.28 12.58
CA GLY A 99 -16.37 0.98 11.94
C GLY A 99 -14.97 0.81 11.33
N SER A 100 -13.98 1.61 11.75
CA SER A 100 -12.66 1.59 11.11
C SER A 100 -11.52 1.76 12.11
N LYS A 101 -10.31 1.35 11.70
CA LYS A 101 -9.08 1.60 12.49
C LYS A 101 -8.83 3.10 12.76
N ARG A 102 -9.40 3.99 11.94
CA ARG A 102 -9.39 5.45 12.19
C ARG A 102 -10.17 5.81 13.45
N GLY A 103 -11.34 5.20 13.67
CA GLY A 103 -12.09 5.29 14.91
C GLY A 103 -11.31 4.72 16.08
N THR A 104 -10.64 3.58 15.90
CA THR A 104 -9.82 3.01 16.98
C THR A 104 -8.66 3.92 17.41
N ASN A 105 -8.02 4.59 16.45
CA ASN A 105 -7.01 5.60 16.74
C ASN A 105 -7.61 6.82 17.48
N LEU A 106 -8.80 7.25 17.09
CA LEU A 106 -9.53 8.30 17.81
C LEU A 106 -9.84 7.88 19.25
N ALA A 107 -10.36 6.67 19.46
CA ALA A 107 -10.73 6.17 20.78
C ALA A 107 -9.54 6.23 21.76
N LEU A 108 -8.35 5.76 21.36
CA LEU A 108 -7.14 5.88 22.19
C LEU A 108 -6.66 7.33 22.34
N SER A 109 -6.86 8.18 21.33
CA SER A 109 -6.54 9.61 21.45
C SER A 109 -7.44 10.31 22.48
N LEU A 110 -8.69 9.89 22.63
CA LEU A 110 -9.61 10.41 23.65
C LEU A 110 -9.21 9.96 25.06
N GLU A 111 -8.80 8.70 25.24
CA GLU A 111 -8.29 8.24 26.55
C GLU A 111 -6.97 8.94 26.93
N ARG A 112 -6.09 9.19 25.95
CA ARG A 112 -4.88 10.02 26.15
C ARG A 112 -5.19 11.46 26.50
N LEU A 113 -6.19 12.06 25.85
CA LEU A 113 -6.67 13.40 26.18
C LEU A 113 -7.19 13.42 27.61
N GLU A 114 -8.00 12.44 28.01
CA GLU A 114 -8.57 12.38 29.34
C GLU A 114 -7.52 12.27 30.44
N ARG A 115 -6.45 11.49 30.25
CA ARG A 115 -5.33 11.43 31.22
C ARG A 115 -4.60 12.76 31.39
N LEU A 116 -4.72 13.68 30.43
CA LEU A 116 -4.14 15.03 30.51
C LEU A 116 -5.01 16.01 31.33
N LEU A 117 -6.29 15.67 31.54
CA LEU A 117 -7.29 16.52 32.17
C LEU A 117 -7.51 16.12 33.62
N ASP A 118 -7.76 17.11 34.49
CA ASP A 118 -8.10 16.84 35.90
C ASP A 118 -9.50 16.21 36.03
N THR A 119 -10.40 16.58 35.11
CA THR A 119 -11.76 16.04 35.03
C THR A 119 -12.03 15.47 33.64
N PRO A 120 -12.59 14.26 33.52
CA PRO A 120 -12.98 13.70 32.23
C PRO A 120 -13.90 14.63 31.43
N PRO A 121 -13.66 14.83 30.13
CA PRO A 121 -14.50 15.69 29.33
C PRO A 121 -15.80 14.99 28.98
N GLN A 122 -16.90 15.74 28.89
CA GLN A 122 -18.15 15.23 28.33
C GLN A 122 -17.94 14.92 26.84
N ARG A 123 -18.26 13.69 26.43
CA ARG A 123 -18.21 13.25 25.02
C ARG A 123 -19.60 13.30 24.39
N ILE A 124 -19.73 13.93 23.24
CA ILE A 124 -20.99 14.07 22.49
C ILE A 124 -20.74 13.53 21.08
N GLY A 125 -21.47 12.48 20.67
CA GLY A 125 -21.39 11.92 19.32
C GLY A 125 -22.61 12.33 18.49
N LEU A 126 -22.40 12.73 17.24
CA LEU A 126 -23.46 13.09 16.29
C LEU A 126 -23.43 12.15 15.08
N SER A 127 -24.58 11.67 14.62
CA SER A 127 -24.72 10.98 13.34
C SER A 127 -26.20 10.82 12.98
N ALA A 128 -26.50 10.90 11.68
CA ALA A 128 -27.84 10.64 11.13
C ALA A 128 -28.10 9.15 10.84
N THR A 129 -27.05 8.33 10.71
CA THR A 129 -27.13 6.95 10.21
C THR A 129 -26.31 6.04 11.14
N VAL A 130 -26.95 5.54 12.19
CA VAL A 130 -26.33 4.66 13.20
C VAL A 130 -27.14 3.41 13.42
N ARG A 131 -26.51 2.25 13.25
CA ARG A 131 -27.02 0.94 13.67
C ARG A 131 -25.84 0.00 13.96
N PRO A 132 -25.88 -0.81 15.04
CA PRO A 132 -26.72 -0.65 16.22
C PRO A 132 -26.30 0.58 17.04
N VAL A 133 -27.27 1.32 17.57
CA VAL A 133 -27.00 2.56 18.32
C VAL A 133 -26.20 2.30 19.60
N GLN A 134 -26.50 1.18 20.26
CA GLN A 134 -25.81 0.75 21.48
C GLN A 134 -24.32 0.49 21.24
N GLN A 135 -23.97 -0.02 20.07
CA GLN A 135 -22.59 -0.34 19.71
C GLN A 135 -21.77 0.92 19.44
N VAL A 136 -22.34 1.90 18.74
CA VAL A 136 -21.70 3.21 18.54
C VAL A 136 -21.68 4.03 19.83
N ALA A 137 -22.69 3.91 20.68
CA ALA A 137 -22.69 4.49 22.03
C ALA A 137 -21.56 3.89 22.89
N ALA A 138 -21.39 2.57 22.88
CA ALA A 138 -20.27 1.91 23.56
C ALA A 138 -18.91 2.37 22.99
N PHE A 139 -18.80 2.56 21.66
CA PHE A 139 -17.61 3.13 21.03
C PHE A 139 -17.29 4.55 21.53
N LEU A 140 -18.30 5.42 21.68
CA LEU A 140 -18.15 6.79 22.17
C LEU A 140 -17.73 6.83 23.66
N GLY A 141 -18.44 6.09 24.50
CA GLY A 141 -18.27 6.10 25.96
C GLY A 141 -17.11 5.25 26.47
N GLY A 142 -16.70 4.23 25.71
CA GLY A 142 -15.71 3.25 26.17
C GLY A 142 -16.28 2.36 27.27
N ASP A 143 -15.84 2.59 28.49
CA ASP A 143 -16.32 2.00 29.74
C ASP A 143 -17.44 2.78 30.43
N ARG A 144 -17.74 4.01 29.96
CA ARG A 144 -18.72 4.93 30.56
C ARG A 144 -20.11 4.77 29.95
N GLU A 145 -21.13 5.14 30.72
CA GLU A 145 -22.51 5.18 30.24
C GLU A 145 -22.72 6.31 29.22
N VAL A 146 -23.56 6.07 28.21
CA VAL A 146 -23.92 7.06 27.18
C VAL A 146 -25.43 7.17 27.07
N THR A 147 -25.95 8.36 27.31
CA THR A 147 -27.36 8.68 27.06
C THR A 147 -27.61 8.80 25.56
N VAL A 148 -28.43 7.92 25.01
CA VAL A 148 -28.81 7.94 23.59
C VAL A 148 -30.00 8.89 23.40
N VAL A 149 -29.85 9.87 22.50
CA VAL A 149 -30.92 10.81 22.12
C VAL A 149 -31.34 10.51 20.68
N GLN A 150 -32.47 9.82 20.52
CA GLN A 150 -32.97 9.40 19.21
C GLN A 150 -34.49 9.65 19.10
N PRO A 151 -34.92 10.91 18.92
CA PRO A 151 -36.33 11.21 18.66
C PRO A 151 -36.76 10.67 17.27
N PRO A 152 -38.07 10.45 17.05
CA PRO A 152 -38.59 10.09 15.73
C PRO A 152 -38.19 11.11 14.66
N SER A 153 -37.69 10.64 13.51
CA SER A 153 -37.38 11.50 12.36
C SER A 153 -38.64 11.81 11.56
N SER A 154 -38.86 13.09 11.22
CA SER A 154 -39.94 13.55 10.34
C SER A 154 -39.47 13.90 8.93
N ARG A 155 -38.25 13.48 8.55
CA ARG A 155 -37.64 13.85 7.27
C ARG A 155 -38.34 13.12 6.11
N GLN A 156 -38.85 13.87 5.15
CA GLN A 156 -39.51 13.32 3.96
C GLN A 156 -38.48 13.09 2.84
N LEU A 157 -38.53 11.90 2.24
CA LEU A 157 -37.67 11.50 1.13
C LEU A 157 -38.54 11.35 -0.14
N ASP A 158 -38.16 12.02 -1.23
CA ASP A 158 -38.71 11.76 -2.58
C ASP A 158 -37.60 11.15 -3.43
N VAL A 159 -37.51 9.82 -3.40
CA VAL A 159 -36.48 9.08 -4.14
C VAL A 159 -37.11 8.26 -5.24
N ARG A 160 -36.57 8.41 -6.45
CA ARG A 160 -37.01 7.65 -7.63
C ARG A 160 -35.84 7.06 -8.39
N ILE A 161 -36.05 5.91 -9.01
CA ILE A 161 -35.14 5.25 -9.92
C ILE A 161 -35.62 5.59 -11.33
N VAL A 162 -34.74 6.20 -12.12
CA VAL A 162 -35.06 6.73 -13.45
C VAL A 162 -34.36 5.89 -14.51
N VAL A 163 -35.14 5.33 -15.44
CA VAL A 163 -34.65 4.56 -16.60
C VAL A 163 -35.09 5.27 -17.88
N PRO A 164 -34.17 5.97 -18.59
CA PRO A 164 -34.55 6.83 -19.71
C PRO A 164 -34.89 6.07 -21.00
N VAL A 165 -34.81 4.73 -21.00
CA VAL A 165 -35.03 3.86 -22.16
C VAL A 165 -36.13 2.85 -21.85
N GLU A 166 -36.93 2.50 -22.86
CA GLU A 166 -38.01 1.52 -22.71
C GLU A 166 -37.46 0.09 -22.55
N ASP A 167 -36.39 -0.25 -23.28
CA ASP A 167 -35.67 -1.52 -23.20
C ASP A 167 -34.16 -1.26 -23.12
N MET A 168 -33.51 -1.79 -22.09
CA MET A 168 -32.06 -1.67 -21.88
C MET A 168 -31.25 -2.71 -22.67
N THR A 169 -31.89 -3.66 -23.34
CA THR A 169 -31.25 -4.64 -24.23
C THR A 169 -31.18 -4.16 -25.68
N ASP A 170 -32.14 -3.34 -26.10
CA ASP A 170 -32.21 -2.74 -27.43
C ASP A 170 -32.14 -1.21 -27.34
N LEU A 171 -30.91 -0.70 -27.34
CA LEU A 171 -30.61 0.71 -27.12
C LEU A 171 -30.64 1.56 -28.41
N GLY A 172 -30.97 0.96 -29.56
CA GLY A 172 -31.01 1.65 -30.86
C GLY A 172 -29.67 2.26 -31.32
N SER A 173 -29.62 2.70 -32.58
CA SER A 173 -28.47 3.38 -33.19
C SER A 173 -28.45 4.90 -32.94
N ALA A 174 -28.76 5.31 -31.71
CA ALA A 174 -28.71 6.73 -31.32
C ALA A 174 -27.26 7.18 -31.05
N GLY A 175 -26.45 7.28 -32.11
CA GLY A 175 -25.11 7.87 -32.08
C GLY A 175 -24.31 7.62 -33.36
N GLU A 176 -23.69 8.65 -33.93
CA GLU A 176 -22.70 8.47 -35.00
C GLU A 176 -21.38 7.93 -34.41
N GLY A 177 -20.89 6.80 -34.93
CA GLY A 177 -19.60 6.17 -34.57
C GLY A 177 -19.67 4.98 -33.60
N ASP A 178 -18.51 4.62 -33.02
CA ASP A 178 -18.19 3.44 -32.15
C ASP A 178 -19.02 3.29 -30.86
N ARG A 179 -20.14 4.03 -30.73
CA ARG A 179 -21.00 4.14 -29.53
C ARG A 179 -22.46 3.73 -29.74
N ALA A 180 -22.83 3.29 -30.95
CA ALA A 180 -24.13 2.66 -31.18
C ALA A 180 -24.30 1.45 -30.22
N GLY A 181 -25.36 1.44 -29.42
CA GLY A 181 -25.63 0.38 -28.42
C GLY A 181 -25.22 0.65 -26.96
N SER A 182 -24.94 1.91 -26.56
CA SER A 182 -24.63 2.26 -25.17
C SER A 182 -25.75 3.03 -24.47
N ILE A 183 -25.99 2.78 -23.18
CA ILE A 183 -27.00 3.52 -22.39
C ILE A 183 -26.55 4.94 -21.99
N TRP A 184 -25.24 5.20 -22.00
CA TRP A 184 -24.66 6.46 -21.51
C TRP A 184 -25.23 7.73 -22.15
N PRO A 185 -25.39 7.82 -23.49
CA PRO A 185 -26.00 9.00 -24.11
C PRO A 185 -27.40 9.33 -23.56
N HIS A 186 -28.21 8.30 -23.30
CA HIS A 186 -29.55 8.47 -22.73
C HIS A 186 -29.50 8.91 -21.26
N LEU A 187 -28.58 8.35 -20.46
CA LEU A 187 -28.36 8.78 -19.07
C LEU A 187 -27.89 10.23 -19.04
N GLU A 188 -26.89 10.59 -19.83
CA GLU A 188 -26.29 11.93 -19.88
C GLU A 188 -27.32 13.00 -20.29
N ALA A 189 -28.13 12.72 -21.31
CA ALA A 189 -29.20 13.61 -21.74
C ALA A 189 -30.28 13.80 -20.66
N SER A 190 -30.73 12.72 -20.02
CA SER A 190 -31.73 12.78 -18.95
C SER A 190 -31.21 13.49 -17.70
N ILE A 191 -29.96 13.22 -17.31
CA ILE A 191 -29.28 13.92 -16.20
C ILE A 191 -29.19 15.42 -16.49
N LEU A 192 -28.79 15.81 -17.70
CA LEU A 192 -28.74 17.23 -18.09
C LEU A 192 -30.12 17.89 -17.99
N GLN A 193 -31.19 17.22 -18.44
CA GLN A 193 -32.54 17.75 -18.32
C GLN A 193 -32.94 17.97 -16.84
N GLN A 194 -32.64 17.01 -15.95
CA GLN A 194 -32.87 17.16 -14.51
C GLN A 194 -32.09 18.35 -13.92
N VAL A 195 -30.81 18.49 -14.29
CA VAL A 195 -29.96 19.62 -13.87
C VAL A 195 -30.52 20.96 -14.35
N LEU A 196 -31.11 21.02 -15.55
CA LEU A 196 -31.68 22.25 -16.09
C LEU A 196 -32.99 22.66 -15.39
N GLN A 197 -33.76 21.70 -14.88
CA GLN A 197 -35.01 21.91 -14.14
C GLN A 197 -34.82 22.38 -12.70
N HIS A 198 -33.63 22.19 -12.13
CA HIS A 198 -33.32 22.49 -10.73
C HIS A 198 -32.34 23.66 -10.61
N ARG A 199 -32.28 24.27 -9.42
CA ARG A 199 -31.38 25.39 -9.16
C ARG A 199 -29.94 24.92 -8.97
N SER A 200 -29.74 23.88 -8.17
CA SER A 200 -28.42 23.33 -7.88
C SER A 200 -28.50 21.83 -7.63
N THR A 201 -27.76 21.06 -8.43
CA THR A 201 -27.76 19.60 -8.40
C THR A 201 -26.38 19.06 -8.01
N ILE A 202 -26.35 18.04 -7.15
CA ILE A 202 -25.15 17.22 -6.93
C ILE A 202 -25.34 15.88 -7.63
N VAL A 203 -24.42 15.52 -8.54
CA VAL A 203 -24.39 14.22 -9.20
C VAL A 203 -23.28 13.37 -8.57
N PHE A 204 -23.64 12.33 -7.84
CA PHE A 204 -22.69 11.38 -7.30
C PHE A 204 -22.32 10.30 -8.31
N ALA A 205 -21.01 10.10 -8.50
CA ALA A 205 -20.43 9.03 -9.30
C ALA A 205 -19.55 8.13 -8.42
N ASN A 206 -19.62 6.82 -8.66
CA ASN A 206 -18.90 5.83 -7.86
C ASN A 206 -17.38 5.77 -8.14
N SER A 207 -16.87 6.51 -9.14
CA SER A 207 -15.43 6.59 -9.42
C SER A 207 -15.02 7.96 -9.97
N ARG A 208 -13.74 8.32 -9.77
CA ARG A 208 -13.17 9.59 -10.26
C ARG A 208 -13.22 9.68 -11.79
N GLY A 209 -12.91 8.59 -12.48
CA GLY A 209 -12.96 8.54 -13.94
C GLY A 209 -14.37 8.76 -14.51
N VAL A 210 -15.40 8.21 -13.86
CA VAL A 210 -16.80 8.48 -14.25
C VAL A 210 -17.18 9.92 -13.93
N ALA A 211 -16.78 10.46 -12.78
CA ALA A 211 -17.06 11.85 -12.42
C ALA A 211 -16.51 12.85 -13.45
N GLU A 212 -15.26 12.67 -13.89
CA GLU A 212 -14.63 13.52 -14.90
C GLU A 212 -15.28 13.35 -16.29
N LYS A 213 -15.50 12.10 -16.72
CA LYS A 213 -16.16 11.81 -18.01
C LYS A 213 -17.56 12.42 -18.08
N LEU A 214 -18.36 12.22 -17.05
CA LEU A 214 -19.72 12.75 -16.96
C LEU A 214 -19.72 14.29 -16.92
N THR A 215 -18.78 14.90 -16.20
CA THR A 215 -18.62 16.37 -16.19
C THR A 215 -18.35 16.91 -17.59
N SER A 216 -17.42 16.30 -18.34
CA SER A 216 -17.11 16.70 -19.72
C SER A 216 -18.36 16.60 -20.60
N ARG A 217 -19.05 15.46 -20.54
CA ARG A 217 -20.22 15.19 -21.39
C ARG A 217 -21.40 16.11 -21.10
N LEU A 218 -21.69 16.39 -19.83
CA LEU A 218 -22.73 17.35 -19.46
C LEU A 218 -22.43 18.76 -19.97
N ASN A 219 -21.17 19.18 -19.95
CA ASN A 219 -20.76 20.47 -20.50
C ASN A 219 -20.83 20.51 -22.04
N GLU A 220 -20.41 19.44 -22.72
CA GLU A 220 -20.51 19.30 -24.18
C GLU A 220 -21.97 19.36 -24.64
N LEU A 221 -22.85 18.52 -24.08
CA LEU A 221 -24.28 18.48 -24.41
C LEU A 221 -24.97 19.83 -24.13
N HIS A 222 -24.56 20.53 -23.07
CA HIS A 222 -25.11 21.85 -22.77
C HIS A 222 -24.68 22.92 -23.78
N ALA A 223 -23.41 22.88 -24.22
CA ALA A 223 -22.91 23.77 -25.25
C ALA A 223 -23.61 23.52 -26.60
N GLU A 224 -23.85 22.26 -26.96
CA GLU A 224 -24.62 21.88 -28.16
C GLU A 224 -26.06 22.42 -28.11
N GLN A 225 -26.73 22.33 -26.96
CA GLN A 225 -28.09 22.86 -26.77
C GLN A 225 -28.16 24.39 -26.79
N GLN A 226 -27.12 25.10 -26.31
CA GLN A 226 -27.05 26.56 -26.35
C GLN A 226 -26.57 27.11 -27.71
N GLY A 227 -25.79 26.33 -28.46
CA GLY A 227 -25.15 26.70 -29.73
C GLY A 227 -26.03 26.56 -30.98
N GLY A 228 -27.32 26.30 -30.83
CA GLY A 228 -28.28 26.21 -31.95
C GLY A 228 -28.52 27.55 -32.64
N GLY A 229 -27.54 28.05 -33.40
CA GLY A 229 -27.68 29.35 -34.06
C GLY A 229 -26.52 29.91 -34.89
N THR A 230 -25.43 29.21 -35.19
CA THR A 230 -24.51 29.63 -36.27
C THR A 230 -23.79 28.45 -36.92
N ASN A 231 -24.17 28.13 -38.17
CA ASN A 231 -23.29 27.41 -39.08
C ASN A 231 -22.05 28.27 -39.35
N SER A 232 -20.94 28.02 -38.65
CA SER A 232 -19.62 28.47 -39.07
C SER A 232 -18.78 27.25 -39.42
N ALA A 233 -18.81 26.87 -40.70
CA ALA A 233 -18.02 25.80 -41.28
C ALA A 233 -16.50 26.09 -41.36
N ASP A 234 -15.97 26.98 -40.52
CA ASP A 234 -14.55 27.40 -40.53
C ASP A 234 -13.91 27.53 -39.13
N ALA A 235 -14.56 27.02 -38.07
CA ALA A 235 -13.89 26.88 -36.78
C ALA A 235 -13.21 25.51 -36.69
N ALA A 236 -11.88 25.49 -36.86
CA ALA A 236 -11.05 24.32 -36.54
C ALA A 236 -11.39 23.79 -35.14
N PRO A 237 -11.36 22.46 -34.90
CA PRO A 237 -11.76 21.89 -33.62
C PRO A 237 -10.76 22.31 -32.55
N ALA A 238 -11.12 23.33 -31.77
CA ALA A 238 -10.44 23.67 -30.53
C ALA A 238 -10.78 22.58 -29.50
N ILE A 239 -10.08 21.45 -29.62
CA ILE A 239 -10.06 20.39 -28.62
C ILE A 239 -9.32 20.96 -27.40
N ALA A 240 -10.06 21.60 -26.50
CA ALA A 240 -9.62 21.85 -25.14
C ALA A 240 -10.10 20.68 -24.28
N HIS A 241 -9.32 19.60 -24.25
CA HIS A 241 -9.41 18.62 -23.17
C HIS A 241 -9.11 19.35 -21.85
N GLY A 242 -10.14 19.76 -21.12
CA GLY A 242 -10.03 20.24 -19.75
C GLY A 242 -9.72 19.11 -18.76
N SER A 243 -8.75 18.24 -19.06
CA SER A 243 -8.19 17.28 -18.13
C SER A 243 -6.89 17.87 -17.57
N PHE A 244 -6.98 18.54 -16.41
CA PHE A 244 -5.88 19.36 -15.88
C PHE A 244 -4.91 18.59 -14.96
N THR A 245 -4.57 17.35 -15.30
CA THR A 245 -3.42 16.67 -14.70
C THR A 245 -2.21 16.76 -15.62
N GLY A 246 -1.61 17.94 -15.74
CA GLY A 246 -0.29 18.13 -16.37
C GLY A 246 -0.12 19.44 -17.14
N SER A 247 0.96 20.15 -16.83
CA SER A 247 1.51 21.36 -17.48
C SER A 247 0.90 22.70 -17.09
N THR A 248 1.74 23.53 -16.45
CA THR A 248 1.61 24.98 -16.41
C THR A 248 1.92 25.54 -17.79
N VAL A 249 0.96 26.23 -18.41
CA VAL A 249 1.09 27.43 -19.30
C VAL A 249 -0.12 27.48 -20.24
N ASN A 250 -1.07 28.37 -19.95
CA ASN A 250 -1.57 29.40 -20.88
C ASN A 250 -2.80 30.12 -20.29
N ARG A 251 -2.65 31.42 -20.05
CA ARG A 251 -3.77 32.36 -19.85
C ARG A 251 -4.23 32.83 -21.22
N VAL A 252 -5.44 32.47 -21.66
CA VAL A 252 -6.22 33.25 -22.62
C VAL A 252 -7.72 33.13 -22.33
N THR A 253 -8.33 34.33 -22.23
CA THR A 253 -9.73 34.81 -22.32
C THR A 253 -10.93 33.86 -22.11
N THR A 254 -11.73 34.21 -21.10
CA THR A 254 -13.18 33.96 -20.93
C THR A 254 -13.74 32.69 -21.58
N ALA A 255 -13.61 31.57 -20.89
CA ALA A 255 -14.36 30.35 -21.19
C ALA A 255 -15.87 30.57 -20.93
N PRO A 256 -16.78 29.98 -21.73
CA PRO A 256 -18.22 30.03 -21.45
C PRO A 256 -18.52 29.45 -20.07
N ALA A 257 -19.62 29.91 -19.45
CA ALA A 257 -20.04 29.45 -18.14
C ALA A 257 -20.34 27.95 -18.17
N LEU A 258 -19.45 27.13 -17.60
CA LEU A 258 -19.62 25.68 -17.50
C LEU A 258 -20.85 25.35 -16.64
N ILE A 259 -21.69 24.42 -17.11
CA ILE A 259 -22.88 23.97 -16.38
C ILE A 259 -22.51 23.06 -15.20
N ALA A 260 -21.43 22.27 -15.35
CA ALA A 260 -20.99 21.27 -14.38
C ALA A 260 -19.49 21.35 -14.09
N ARG A 261 -19.08 21.06 -12.85
CA ARG A 261 -17.67 20.86 -12.45
C ARG A 261 -17.48 19.57 -11.65
N SER A 262 -16.31 18.95 -11.78
CA SER A 262 -15.94 17.73 -11.06
C SER A 262 -15.38 18.03 -9.66
N HIS A 263 -15.71 17.19 -8.67
CA HIS A 263 -15.23 17.31 -7.30
C HIS A 263 -14.81 15.95 -6.72
N HIS A 264 -13.49 15.75 -6.52
CA HIS A 264 -12.93 14.55 -5.89
C HIS A 264 -11.55 14.79 -5.30
N GLY A 265 -11.01 13.80 -4.58
CA GLY A 265 -9.75 13.91 -3.85
C GLY A 265 -8.52 14.32 -4.67
N SER A 266 -8.49 14.05 -5.98
CA SER A 266 -7.40 14.49 -6.88
C SER A 266 -7.48 15.97 -7.32
N VAL A 267 -8.61 16.65 -7.07
CA VAL A 267 -8.77 18.09 -7.40
C VAL A 267 -8.04 18.94 -6.35
N SER A 268 -7.37 20.01 -6.79
CA SER A 268 -6.61 20.89 -5.90
C SER A 268 -7.51 21.51 -4.82
N LYS A 269 -6.91 21.85 -3.68
CA LYS A 269 -7.66 22.40 -2.53
C LYS A 269 -8.33 23.72 -2.88
N GLU A 270 -7.62 24.57 -3.61
CA GLU A 270 -8.08 25.90 -4.04
C GLU A 270 -9.28 25.77 -4.97
N GLN A 271 -9.22 24.83 -5.92
CA GLN A 271 -10.33 24.55 -6.84
C GLN A 271 -11.53 23.95 -6.12
N ARG A 272 -11.33 23.00 -5.19
CA ARG A 272 -12.44 22.44 -4.39
C ARG A 272 -13.15 23.52 -3.58
N ALA A 273 -12.40 24.41 -2.92
CA ALA A 273 -12.98 25.53 -2.18
C ALA A 273 -13.80 26.48 -3.07
N GLN A 274 -13.33 26.76 -4.29
CA GLN A 274 -14.07 27.58 -5.26
C GLN A 274 -15.36 26.88 -5.73
N ILE A 275 -15.31 25.57 -5.98
CA ILE A 275 -16.48 24.78 -6.38
C ILE A 275 -17.52 24.73 -5.25
N GLU A 276 -17.09 24.43 -4.03
CA GLU A 276 -17.95 24.43 -2.84
C GLU A 276 -18.61 25.79 -2.62
N GLN A 277 -17.86 26.89 -2.77
CA GLN A 277 -18.39 28.24 -2.62
C GLN A 277 -19.39 28.61 -3.72
N ALA A 278 -19.07 28.33 -5.00
CA ALA A 278 -19.94 28.60 -6.13
C ALA A 278 -21.26 27.80 -6.04
N LEU A 279 -21.18 26.54 -5.58
CA LEU A 279 -22.37 25.72 -5.32
C LEU A 279 -23.22 26.32 -4.18
N LYS A 280 -22.60 26.71 -3.06
CA LYS A 280 -23.29 27.31 -1.90
C LYS A 280 -23.95 28.65 -2.22
N GLN A 281 -23.38 29.42 -3.15
CA GLN A 281 -23.95 30.69 -3.64
C GLN A 281 -25.01 30.47 -4.72
N GLY A 282 -25.11 29.26 -5.28
CA GLY A 282 -26.01 28.93 -6.40
C GLY A 282 -25.53 29.48 -7.74
N GLU A 283 -24.24 29.85 -7.86
CA GLU A 283 -23.60 30.27 -9.12
C GLU A 283 -23.31 29.07 -10.02
N LEU A 284 -23.10 27.89 -9.42
CA LEU A 284 -22.86 26.64 -10.11
C LEU A 284 -24.12 25.75 -10.04
N ARG A 285 -24.66 25.38 -11.21
CA ARG A 285 -25.86 24.54 -11.30
C ARG A 285 -25.60 23.06 -11.02
N CYS A 286 -24.43 22.54 -11.37
CA CYS A 286 -24.13 21.12 -11.19
C CYS A 286 -22.71 20.86 -10.68
N VAL A 287 -22.58 19.97 -9.69
CA VAL A 287 -21.30 19.40 -9.28
C VAL A 287 -21.36 17.88 -9.41
N VAL A 288 -20.42 17.30 -10.16
CA VAL A 288 -20.26 15.85 -10.25
C VAL A 288 -19.18 15.41 -9.26
N ALA A 289 -19.59 14.71 -8.20
CA ALA A 289 -18.73 14.37 -7.07
C ALA A 289 -18.59 12.87 -6.83
N THR A 290 -17.49 12.46 -6.20
CA THR A 290 -17.41 11.14 -5.52
C THR A 290 -17.91 11.25 -4.07
N SER A 291 -17.58 10.29 -3.20
CA SER A 291 -17.76 10.34 -1.73
C SER A 291 -17.24 11.63 -1.05
N SER A 292 -16.46 12.46 -1.75
CA SER A 292 -15.90 13.71 -1.24
C SER A 292 -16.93 14.76 -0.77
N LEU A 293 -18.17 14.72 -1.26
CA LEU A 293 -19.28 15.59 -0.81
C LEU A 293 -20.39 14.81 -0.08
N GLU A 294 -20.15 13.55 0.28
CA GLU A 294 -21.15 12.69 0.92
C GLU A 294 -21.49 13.12 2.35
N LEU A 295 -20.51 13.69 3.07
CA LEU A 295 -20.57 13.93 4.51
C LEU A 295 -20.55 15.42 4.89
N GLY A 296 -21.42 15.76 5.84
CA GLY A 296 -21.50 16.96 6.67
C GLY A 296 -21.63 18.36 6.07
N ILE A 297 -21.31 18.62 4.80
CA ILE A 297 -21.28 20.02 4.32
C ILE A 297 -22.71 20.54 4.11
N ASP A 298 -23.03 21.71 4.68
CA ASP A 298 -24.30 22.38 4.47
C ASP A 298 -24.31 23.13 3.12
N MET A 299 -25.05 22.56 2.16
CA MET A 299 -25.22 23.08 0.80
C MET A 299 -26.67 23.53 0.61
N GLY A 300 -27.14 24.49 1.42
CA GLY A 300 -28.55 24.89 1.52
C GLY A 300 -29.25 25.36 0.24
N THR A 301 -28.55 25.52 -0.89
CA THR A 301 -29.08 25.81 -2.23
C THR A 301 -29.39 24.56 -3.05
N VAL A 302 -28.92 23.38 -2.65
CA VAL A 302 -29.08 22.13 -3.39
C VAL A 302 -30.48 21.58 -3.18
N ASP A 303 -31.22 21.50 -4.28
CA ASP A 303 -32.60 21.02 -4.34
C ASP A 303 -32.73 19.63 -4.96
N LEU A 304 -31.67 19.11 -5.61
CA LEU A 304 -31.64 17.77 -6.19
C LEU A 304 -30.31 17.04 -5.96
N VAL A 305 -30.39 15.75 -5.63
CA VAL A 305 -29.27 14.82 -5.68
C VAL A 305 -29.54 13.75 -6.73
N ILE A 306 -28.56 13.53 -7.61
CA ILE A 306 -28.54 12.45 -8.59
C ILE A 306 -27.46 11.46 -8.19
N GLN A 307 -27.76 10.16 -8.26
CA GLN A 307 -26.80 9.09 -8.05
C GLN A 307 -26.69 8.25 -9.32
N VAL A 308 -25.48 8.13 -9.87
CA VAL A 308 -25.20 7.30 -11.05
C VAL A 308 -24.66 5.95 -10.61
N ALA A 309 -25.32 4.88 -11.07
CA ALA A 309 -25.21 3.51 -10.58
C ALA A 309 -25.75 3.30 -9.15
N ALA A 310 -26.02 2.06 -8.76
CA ALA A 310 -26.44 1.76 -7.39
C ALA A 310 -25.41 2.30 -6.36
N PRO A 311 -25.88 2.92 -5.27
CA PRO A 311 -25.03 3.22 -4.11
C PRO A 311 -24.39 1.95 -3.55
N PHE A 312 -23.21 2.07 -2.96
CA PHE A 312 -22.52 0.93 -2.34
C PHE A 312 -23.17 0.46 -1.03
N SER A 313 -23.90 1.36 -0.35
CA SER A 313 -24.62 1.08 0.89
C SER A 313 -25.83 1.98 1.05
N VAL A 314 -26.81 1.53 1.84
CA VAL A 314 -28.01 2.27 2.19
C VAL A 314 -27.65 3.50 3.03
N ALA A 315 -26.72 3.38 3.97
CA ALA A 315 -26.23 4.52 4.74
C ALA A 315 -25.63 5.61 3.84
N SER A 316 -24.82 5.22 2.84
CA SER A 316 -24.25 6.16 1.86
C SER A 316 -25.33 6.82 1.01
N ALA A 317 -26.33 6.04 0.56
CA ALA A 317 -27.48 6.57 -0.19
C ALA A 317 -28.24 7.65 0.60
N LEU A 318 -28.55 7.38 1.87
CA LEU A 318 -29.21 8.33 2.77
C LEU A 318 -28.40 9.60 2.99
N GLN A 319 -27.08 9.47 3.20
CA GLN A 319 -26.18 10.61 3.40
C GLN A 319 -26.08 11.48 2.15
N ARG A 320 -25.99 10.86 0.96
CA ARG A 320 -25.95 11.54 -0.34
C ARG A 320 -27.27 12.26 -0.62
N VAL A 321 -28.39 11.56 -0.60
CA VAL A 321 -29.73 12.14 -0.85
C VAL A 321 -30.06 13.21 0.18
N GLY A 322 -29.61 13.03 1.42
CA GLY A 322 -29.73 14.02 2.50
C GLY A 322 -29.02 15.35 2.25
N ARG A 323 -28.24 15.50 1.16
CA ARG A 323 -27.69 16.79 0.73
C ARG A 323 -28.72 17.69 0.04
N ALA A 324 -29.78 17.11 -0.54
CA ALA A 324 -30.88 17.87 -1.12
C ALA A 324 -31.87 18.33 -0.05
N GLY A 325 -32.35 19.57 -0.17
CA GLY A 325 -33.38 20.11 0.73
C GLY A 325 -32.93 20.15 2.19
N HIS A 326 -31.66 20.50 2.44
CA HIS A 326 -31.00 20.43 3.75
C HIS A 326 -31.47 21.55 4.71
N GLN A 327 -32.75 21.51 5.08
CA GLN A 327 -33.42 22.42 6.01
C GLN A 327 -34.38 21.63 6.90
N VAL A 328 -34.69 22.13 8.10
CA VAL A 328 -35.66 21.48 9.00
C VAL A 328 -37.04 21.44 8.33
N GLY A 329 -37.58 20.24 8.13
CA GLY A 329 -38.85 20.02 7.42
C GLY A 329 -38.74 20.04 5.88
N GLY A 330 -37.53 20.20 5.32
CA GLY A 330 -37.30 20.10 3.88
C GLY A 330 -37.48 18.68 3.36
N VAL A 331 -37.90 18.57 2.10
CA VAL A 331 -37.99 17.30 1.37
C VAL A 331 -36.65 17.03 0.67
N SER A 332 -36.07 15.86 0.89
CA SER A 332 -34.85 15.45 0.20
C SER A 332 -35.18 14.70 -1.08
N ILE A 333 -34.91 15.34 -2.23
CA ILE A 333 -35.20 14.81 -3.56
C ILE A 333 -33.97 14.08 -4.10
N GLY A 334 -34.13 12.79 -4.39
CA GLY A 334 -33.10 11.91 -4.93
C GLY A 334 -33.52 11.24 -6.24
N ARG A 335 -32.62 11.15 -7.23
CA ARG A 335 -32.84 10.38 -8.45
C ARG A 335 -31.67 9.41 -8.68
N ILE A 336 -31.96 8.13 -8.83
CA ILE A 336 -30.94 7.09 -9.06
C ILE A 336 -31.01 6.65 -10.52
N TYR A 337 -29.86 6.59 -11.19
CA TYR A 337 -29.71 6.21 -12.60
C TYR A 337 -28.89 4.93 -12.72
N PRO A 338 -29.54 3.77 -12.87
CA PRO A 338 -28.88 2.49 -13.08
C PRO A 338 -28.17 2.43 -14.44
N ARG A 339 -27.04 1.73 -14.49
CA ARG A 339 -26.23 1.57 -15.71
C ARG A 339 -26.49 0.26 -16.45
N THR A 340 -26.99 -0.75 -15.76
CA THR A 340 -27.28 -2.07 -16.33
C THR A 340 -28.59 -2.59 -15.75
N ARG A 341 -29.21 -3.58 -16.40
CA ARG A 341 -30.44 -4.20 -15.86
C ARG A 341 -30.22 -4.80 -14.47
N ARG A 342 -29.02 -5.34 -14.19
CA ARG A 342 -28.68 -5.88 -12.86
C ARG A 342 -28.58 -4.80 -11.79
N ASP A 343 -28.08 -3.62 -12.16
CA ASP A 343 -27.96 -2.44 -11.31
C ASP A 343 -29.36 -1.94 -10.85
N LEU A 344 -30.42 -2.22 -11.61
CA LEU A 344 -31.81 -1.92 -11.19
C LEU A 344 -32.21 -2.66 -9.92
N ILE A 345 -31.82 -3.94 -9.77
CA ILE A 345 -32.16 -4.74 -8.60
C ILE A 345 -31.46 -4.16 -7.37
N ASP A 346 -30.17 -3.83 -7.48
CA ASP A 346 -29.40 -3.23 -6.39
C ASP A 346 -29.97 -1.85 -6.01
N ALA A 347 -30.29 -1.01 -7.01
CA ALA A 347 -30.93 0.28 -6.78
C ALA A 347 -32.30 0.15 -6.09
N ALA A 348 -33.16 -0.78 -6.55
CA ALA A 348 -34.48 -1.02 -5.98
C ALA A 348 -34.41 -1.40 -4.50
N VAL A 349 -33.52 -2.33 -4.16
CA VAL A 349 -33.35 -2.82 -2.78
C VAL A 349 -32.76 -1.75 -1.87
N VAL A 350 -31.80 -0.97 -2.38
CA VAL A 350 -31.21 0.15 -1.63
C VAL A 350 -32.26 1.24 -1.36
N VAL A 351 -33.10 1.58 -2.34
CA VAL A 351 -34.18 2.57 -2.15
C VAL A 351 -35.25 2.05 -1.20
N ASP A 352 -35.72 0.82 -1.35
CA ASP A 352 -36.68 0.19 -0.43
C ASP A 352 -36.15 0.19 1.01
N SER A 353 -34.89 -0.18 1.21
CA SER A 353 -34.23 -0.17 2.51
C SER A 353 -34.05 1.24 3.07
N MET A 354 -33.71 2.21 2.21
CA MET A 354 -33.59 3.62 2.56
C MET A 354 -34.92 4.21 3.03
N LEU A 355 -36.01 4.00 2.28
CA LEU A 355 -37.35 4.48 2.63
C LEU A 355 -37.87 3.84 3.92
N ALA A 356 -37.49 2.59 4.18
CA ALA A 356 -37.81 1.89 5.42
C ALA A 356 -36.85 2.18 6.60
N GLY A 357 -35.80 2.99 6.41
CA GLY A 357 -34.80 3.29 7.44
C GLY A 357 -33.92 2.11 7.86
N ARG A 358 -33.80 1.07 7.01
CA ARG A 358 -32.96 -0.12 7.24
C ARG A 358 -31.55 0.13 6.70
N ILE A 359 -30.64 0.58 7.55
CA ILE A 359 -29.21 0.75 7.23
C ILE A 359 -28.38 -0.43 7.73
N GLU A 360 -27.17 -0.56 7.21
CA GLU A 360 -26.21 -1.61 7.60
C GLU A 360 -25.71 -1.44 9.04
N ALA A 361 -25.35 -2.55 9.68
CA ALA A 361 -24.71 -2.56 10.99
C ALA A 361 -23.24 -2.10 10.92
N ILE A 362 -22.82 -1.31 11.92
CA ILE A 362 -21.45 -0.85 12.11
C ILE A 362 -20.82 -1.67 13.23
N ASP A 363 -19.79 -2.46 12.91
CA ASP A 363 -18.97 -3.18 13.88
C ASP A 363 -17.59 -2.52 14.03
N PRO A 364 -17.26 -1.95 15.20
CA PRO A 364 -15.94 -1.41 15.47
C PRO A 364 -14.86 -2.52 15.50
N PRO A 365 -13.69 -2.32 14.85
CA PRO A 365 -12.61 -3.30 14.88
C PRO A 365 -12.13 -3.58 16.32
N ARG A 366 -11.95 -4.85 16.66
CA ARG A 366 -11.54 -5.29 18.00
C ARG A 366 -10.04 -5.52 18.06
N ASN A 367 -9.40 -4.97 19.08
CA ASN A 367 -7.98 -5.13 19.40
C ASN A 367 -6.99 -4.88 18.24
N PRO A 368 -7.12 -3.84 17.38
CA PRO A 368 -6.18 -3.63 16.29
C PRO A 368 -4.78 -3.28 16.84
N LEU A 369 -3.83 -4.21 16.72
CA LEU A 369 -2.54 -4.16 17.42
C LEU A 369 -1.57 -3.14 16.79
N ASP A 370 -1.71 -2.90 15.49
CA ASP A 370 -0.93 -1.91 14.76
C ASP A 370 -1.23 -0.47 15.22
N VAL A 371 -2.51 -0.15 15.47
CA VAL A 371 -2.95 1.13 16.05
C VAL A 371 -2.50 1.26 17.50
N LEU A 372 -2.55 0.18 18.28
CA LEU A 372 -2.03 0.15 19.65
C LEU A 372 -0.53 0.46 19.67
N ALA A 373 0.24 -0.14 18.76
CA ALA A 373 1.67 0.11 18.63
C ALA A 373 1.94 1.59 18.33
N GLN A 374 1.23 2.16 17.34
CA GLN A 374 1.33 3.57 16.97
C GLN A 374 1.04 4.51 18.15
N GLN A 375 -0.06 4.25 18.87
CA GLN A 375 -0.51 5.07 19.99
C GLN A 375 0.42 4.95 21.20
N THR A 376 0.96 3.76 21.45
CA THR A 376 1.94 3.53 22.52
C THR A 376 3.21 4.32 22.28
N VAL A 377 3.78 4.24 21.07
CA VAL A 377 4.98 5.03 20.71
C VAL A 377 4.70 6.53 20.85
N ALA A 378 3.52 6.98 20.42
CA ALA A 378 3.12 8.38 20.52
C ALA A 378 2.91 8.87 21.96
N ALA A 379 2.34 8.04 22.84
CA ALA A 379 2.14 8.38 24.25
C ALA A 379 3.49 8.43 24.97
N VAL A 380 4.29 7.37 24.87
CA VAL A 380 5.58 7.25 25.56
C VAL A 380 6.63 8.26 25.03
N ALA A 381 6.47 8.73 23.79
CA ALA A 381 7.29 9.82 23.25
C ALA A 381 7.08 11.18 23.95
N MET A 382 6.03 11.32 24.76
CA MET A 382 5.74 12.55 25.48
C MET A 382 6.08 12.45 26.96
N ASP A 383 5.76 11.34 27.61
CA ASP A 383 6.05 11.08 29.03
C ASP A 383 6.50 9.63 29.24
N ALA A 384 7.17 9.34 30.35
CA ALA A 384 7.39 7.95 30.77
C ALA A 384 6.08 7.35 31.32
N PHE A 385 5.83 6.07 31.05
CA PHE A 385 4.62 5.38 31.49
C PHE A 385 4.98 4.16 32.32
N ASP A 386 4.22 3.90 33.38
CA ASP A 386 4.12 2.55 33.91
C ASP A 386 3.27 1.68 32.96
N VAL A 387 3.70 0.44 32.76
CA VAL A 387 3.08 -0.50 31.81
C VAL A 387 1.65 -0.87 32.21
N ASP A 388 1.40 -1.07 33.51
CA ASP A 388 0.10 -1.49 34.02
C ASP A 388 -0.90 -0.33 33.95
N ASP A 389 -0.44 0.88 34.28
CA ASP A 389 -1.19 2.12 34.07
C ASP A 389 -1.58 2.33 32.60
N TRP A 390 -0.63 2.10 31.67
CA TRP A 390 -0.89 2.24 30.25
C TRP A 390 -1.87 1.18 29.75
N PHE A 391 -1.73 -0.07 30.19
CA PHE A 391 -2.67 -1.15 29.89
C PHE A 391 -4.08 -0.83 30.39
N ALA A 392 -4.22 -0.36 31.64
CA ALA A 392 -5.48 0.05 32.21
C ALA A 392 -6.13 1.18 31.39
N CYS A 393 -5.35 2.19 31.00
CA CYS A 393 -5.81 3.28 30.13
C CYS A 393 -6.32 2.77 28.77
N VAL A 394 -5.55 1.90 28.11
CA VAL A 394 -5.92 1.30 26.82
C VAL A 394 -7.24 0.55 26.90
N ARG A 395 -7.46 -0.24 27.96
CA ARG A 395 -8.69 -1.04 28.14
C ARG A 395 -9.96 -0.22 28.40
N ARG A 396 -9.85 1.08 28.69
CA ARG A 396 -11.01 1.98 28.78
C ARG A 396 -11.61 2.30 27.40
N ALA A 397 -10.78 2.25 26.35
CA ALA A 397 -11.26 2.43 24.98
C ALA A 397 -12.02 1.18 24.52
N ALA A 398 -13.22 1.36 23.95
CA ALA A 398 -14.08 0.25 23.53
C ALA A 398 -13.39 -0.81 22.64
N PRO A 399 -12.58 -0.44 21.62
CA PRO A 399 -11.90 -1.41 20.78
C PRO A 399 -10.95 -2.35 21.52
N TYR A 400 -10.46 -1.96 22.70
CA TYR A 400 -9.46 -2.71 23.47
C TYR A 400 -10.00 -3.23 24.82
N ARG A 401 -11.31 -3.15 25.04
CA ARG A 401 -11.93 -3.55 26.32
C ARG A 401 -11.62 -4.99 26.71
N GLN A 402 -11.50 -5.86 25.71
CA GLN A 402 -11.17 -7.28 25.84
C GLN A 402 -9.73 -7.60 25.41
N LEU A 403 -8.83 -6.61 25.35
CA LEU A 403 -7.43 -6.83 24.95
C LEU A 403 -6.74 -7.78 25.95
N PRO A 404 -6.24 -8.95 25.49
CA PRO A 404 -5.46 -9.84 26.34
C PRO A 404 -4.14 -9.18 26.74
N ARG A 405 -3.72 -9.37 28.00
CA ARG A 405 -2.46 -8.82 28.48
C ARG A 405 -1.26 -9.37 27.69
N SER A 406 -1.30 -10.64 27.30
CA SER A 406 -0.27 -11.27 26.46
C SER A 406 -0.10 -10.58 25.11
N ALA A 407 -1.20 -10.19 24.44
CA ALA A 407 -1.14 -9.49 23.16
C ALA A 407 -0.58 -8.07 23.33
N PHE A 408 -0.95 -7.38 24.41
CA PHE A 408 -0.40 -6.07 24.76
C PHE A 408 1.11 -6.16 25.02
N ASP A 409 1.54 -7.09 25.86
CA ASP A 409 2.96 -7.30 26.18
C ASP A 409 3.76 -7.71 24.94
N ALA A 410 3.20 -8.53 24.04
CA ALA A 410 3.84 -8.89 22.77
C ALA A 410 4.06 -7.68 21.85
N VAL A 411 3.12 -6.73 21.80
CA VAL A 411 3.30 -5.47 21.07
C VAL A 411 4.41 -4.63 21.70
N LEU A 412 4.47 -4.55 23.04
CA LEU A 412 5.53 -3.84 23.76
C LEU A 412 6.90 -4.49 23.55
N ASP A 413 6.98 -5.83 23.60
CA ASP A 413 8.19 -6.61 23.32
C ASP A 413 8.75 -6.28 21.93
N MET A 414 7.87 -6.33 20.92
CA MET A 414 8.21 -5.97 19.54
C MET A 414 8.73 -4.52 19.45
N LEU A 415 8.05 -3.56 20.08
CA LEU A 415 8.46 -2.15 20.07
C LEU A 415 9.74 -1.88 20.87
N ALA A 416 10.01 -2.68 21.90
CA ALA A 416 11.24 -2.65 22.71
C ALA A 416 12.40 -3.39 22.03
N GLY A 417 12.15 -4.14 20.95
CA GLY A 417 13.18 -4.80 20.15
C GLY A 417 13.50 -6.23 20.58
N ARG A 418 12.66 -6.84 21.43
CA ARG A 418 12.72 -8.26 21.75
C ARG A 418 12.03 -9.04 20.62
N TYR A 419 12.84 -9.56 19.71
CA TYR A 419 12.35 -10.37 18.60
C TYR A 419 12.66 -11.85 18.82
N PRO A 420 11.86 -12.77 18.24
CA PRO A 420 12.08 -14.20 18.33
C PRO A 420 13.44 -14.68 17.78
N SER A 421 14.00 -13.97 16.80
CA SER A 421 15.30 -14.27 16.18
C SER A 421 16.08 -13.01 15.83
N ASP A 422 17.39 -13.17 15.67
CA ASP A 422 18.30 -12.10 15.26
C ASP A 422 18.11 -11.65 13.80
N ASP A 423 17.33 -12.36 12.98
CA ASP A 423 16.97 -11.90 11.63
C ASP A 423 16.22 -10.56 11.64
N PHE A 424 15.57 -10.23 12.76
CA PHE A 424 14.94 -8.92 12.98
C PHE A 424 15.91 -7.81 13.43
N ALA A 425 17.22 -8.07 13.57
CA ALA A 425 18.19 -7.09 14.04
C ALA A 425 18.21 -5.79 13.21
N GLY A 426 17.82 -5.87 11.93
CA GLY A 426 17.66 -4.72 11.02
C GLY A 426 16.57 -3.72 11.45
N PHE A 427 15.59 -4.14 12.26
CA PHE A 427 14.51 -3.29 12.75
C PHE A 427 14.91 -2.66 14.09
N ARG A 428 14.96 -1.32 14.12
CA ARG A 428 15.32 -0.58 15.33
C ARG A 428 14.14 -0.51 16.30
N PRO A 429 14.35 -0.78 17.60
CA PRO A 429 13.31 -0.56 18.59
C PRO A 429 12.90 0.91 18.67
N ARG A 430 11.69 1.16 19.14
CA ARG A 430 11.06 2.49 19.26
C ARG A 430 10.97 2.96 20.71
N LEU A 431 10.92 2.00 21.62
CA LEU A 431 10.75 2.20 23.06
C LEU A 431 11.83 1.45 23.81
N VAL A 432 11.98 1.78 25.09
CA VAL A 432 12.75 1.03 26.08
C VAL A 432 11.77 0.59 27.15
N TRP A 433 11.79 -0.70 27.50
CA TRP A 433 10.98 -1.25 28.57
C TRP A 433 11.88 -1.81 29.67
N ASN A 434 11.93 -1.13 30.81
CA ASN A 434 12.59 -1.64 32.00
C ASN A 434 11.67 -2.67 32.70
N ARG A 435 12.06 -3.95 32.65
CA ARG A 435 11.27 -5.07 33.21
C ARG A 435 11.22 -5.09 34.73
N HIS A 436 12.17 -4.44 35.40
CA HIS A 436 12.21 -4.40 36.85
C HIS A 436 11.31 -3.30 37.41
N SER A 437 11.38 -2.09 36.84
CA SER A 437 10.57 -0.96 37.29
C SER A 437 9.20 -0.87 36.64
N GLY A 438 8.93 -1.64 35.57
CA GLY A 438 7.69 -1.53 34.79
C GLY A 438 7.61 -0.26 33.95
N GLN A 439 8.68 0.52 33.82
CA GLN A 439 8.65 1.77 33.05
C GLN A 439 8.90 1.58 31.55
N LEU A 440 8.09 2.27 30.75
CA LEU A 440 8.25 2.52 29.33
C LEU A 440 8.78 3.93 29.10
N THR A 441 9.88 4.04 28.36
CA THR A 441 10.45 5.31 27.92
C THR A 441 10.72 5.31 26.42
N ALA A 442 10.73 6.50 25.82
CA ALA A 442 10.90 6.63 24.38
C ALA A 442 12.37 6.69 23.99
N ARG A 443 12.71 6.04 22.87
CA ARG A 443 14.02 6.23 22.25
C ARG A 443 14.10 7.58 21.52
N PRO A 444 15.30 8.17 21.37
CA PRO A 444 15.50 9.36 20.57
C PRO A 444 14.90 9.21 19.16
N GLY A 445 14.10 10.20 18.76
CA GLY A 445 13.41 10.20 17.46
C GLY A 445 12.03 9.52 17.44
N ALA A 446 11.60 8.83 18.50
CA ALA A 446 10.27 8.20 18.57
C ALA A 446 9.12 9.20 18.34
N LYS A 447 9.23 10.41 18.90
CA LYS A 447 8.29 11.50 18.66
C LYS A 447 8.19 11.89 17.19
N GLN A 448 9.34 12.08 16.54
CA GLN A 448 9.38 12.44 15.13
C GLN A 448 8.79 11.33 14.25
N LEU A 449 9.03 10.07 14.61
CA LEU A 449 8.44 8.91 13.94
C LEU A 449 6.92 8.87 14.07
N ALA A 450 6.38 9.04 15.30
CA ALA A 450 4.95 9.05 15.54
C ALA A 450 4.25 10.19 14.79
N VAL A 451 4.79 11.41 14.84
CA VAL A 451 4.23 12.61 14.18
C VAL A 451 4.28 12.51 12.65
N THR A 452 5.24 11.76 12.08
CA THR A 452 5.38 11.60 10.62
C THR A 452 4.63 10.40 10.05
N SER A 453 4.02 9.56 10.90
CA SER A 453 3.38 8.30 10.52
C SER A 453 2.11 8.45 9.66
N GLY A 454 1.52 9.65 9.57
CA GLY A 454 0.33 9.89 8.74
C GLY A 454 -0.99 9.36 9.32
N GLY A 455 -0.98 8.78 10.52
CA GLY A 455 -2.18 8.24 11.18
C GLY A 455 -2.50 6.82 10.73
N THR A 456 -3.78 6.54 10.50
CA THR A 456 -4.28 5.21 10.09
C THR A 456 -4.62 5.11 8.61
N ILE A 457 -4.46 6.20 7.86
CA ILE A 457 -4.70 6.21 6.41
C ILE A 457 -3.48 5.58 5.74
N PRO A 458 -3.64 4.42 5.05
CA PRO A 458 -2.51 3.73 4.45
C PRO A 458 -1.88 4.54 3.31
N ASP A 459 -0.55 4.42 3.16
CA ASP A 459 0.13 4.85 1.93
C ASP A 459 -0.16 3.81 0.85
N ARG A 460 -1.12 4.12 -0.02
CA ARG A 460 -1.42 3.38 -1.24
C ARG A 460 -0.71 4.02 -2.43
N GLY A 461 -0.35 3.21 -3.41
CA GLY A 461 -0.10 3.74 -4.74
C GLY A 461 0.42 2.70 -5.71
N MET A 462 1.11 3.18 -6.73
CA MET A 462 1.10 2.48 -7.99
C MET A 462 2.16 1.36 -8.09
N PHE A 463 1.81 0.23 -8.70
CA PHE A 463 2.70 -0.76 -9.27
C PHE A 463 3.18 -0.29 -10.64
N SER A 464 4.48 -0.39 -10.88
CA SER A 464 5.03 -0.18 -12.23
C SER A 464 4.62 -1.35 -13.10
N VAL A 465 4.10 -1.06 -14.28
CA VAL A 465 3.82 -2.07 -15.29
C VAL A 465 4.98 -2.12 -16.26
N VAL A 466 5.54 -3.31 -16.50
CA VAL A 466 6.75 -3.52 -17.29
C VAL A 466 6.59 -4.64 -18.29
N LEU A 467 7.35 -4.60 -19.38
CA LEU A 467 7.42 -5.71 -20.36
C LEU A 467 8.34 -6.85 -19.86
N PRO A 468 8.16 -8.09 -20.33
CA PRO A 468 9.08 -9.20 -20.07
C PRO A 468 10.51 -8.88 -20.51
N GLU A 469 11.52 -9.48 -19.85
CA GLU A 469 12.93 -9.28 -20.22
C GLU A 469 13.22 -9.88 -21.61
N GLY A 470 13.71 -9.06 -22.55
CA GLY A 470 14.11 -9.49 -23.90
C GLY A 470 13.26 -8.95 -25.05
N GLU A 471 12.09 -8.37 -24.77
CA GLU A 471 11.18 -7.79 -25.78
C GLU A 471 11.28 -6.25 -25.90
N GLU A 472 12.47 -5.68 -25.68
CA GLU A 472 12.71 -4.24 -25.75
C GLU A 472 12.79 -3.74 -27.21
N ARG A 473 11.65 -3.51 -27.87
CA ARG A 473 11.65 -2.66 -29.08
C ARG A 473 11.54 -1.20 -28.66
N ALA A 474 12.68 -0.50 -28.67
CA ALA A 474 12.83 0.95 -28.46
C ALA A 474 12.57 1.46 -27.02
N GLY A 475 13.42 1.09 -26.07
CA GLY A 475 13.86 2.01 -25.01
C GLY A 475 12.93 2.30 -23.82
N ALA A 476 11.75 1.66 -23.70
CA ALA A 476 10.92 1.80 -22.49
C ALA A 476 10.48 0.44 -21.93
N ARG A 477 11.24 -0.07 -20.94
CA ARG A 477 10.86 -1.25 -20.13
C ARG A 477 9.55 -1.03 -19.34
N ARG A 478 9.16 0.23 -19.10
CA ARG A 478 8.00 0.62 -18.30
C ARG A 478 6.86 1.08 -19.20
N VAL A 479 5.74 0.36 -19.15
CA VAL A 479 4.54 0.59 -19.96
C VAL A 479 3.56 1.54 -19.26
N GLY A 480 3.47 1.47 -17.93
CA GLY A 480 2.52 2.27 -17.18
C GLY A 480 2.56 2.05 -15.68
N GLU A 481 1.47 2.43 -15.01
CA GLU A 481 1.30 2.33 -13.57
C GLU A 481 -0.12 1.84 -13.22
N LEU A 482 -0.27 0.91 -12.27
CA LEU A 482 -1.56 0.41 -11.77
C LEU A 482 -1.71 0.66 -10.27
N ASP A 483 -2.90 0.95 -9.78
CA ASP A 483 -3.14 1.07 -8.34
C ASP A 483 -2.96 -0.30 -7.64
N GLU A 484 -2.58 -0.30 -6.37
CA GLU A 484 -2.40 -1.51 -5.58
C GLU A 484 -3.69 -2.31 -5.39
N GLU A 485 -4.84 -1.66 -5.28
CA GLU A 485 -6.13 -2.37 -5.23
C GLU A 485 -6.44 -3.04 -6.57
N MET A 486 -6.04 -2.43 -7.69
CA MET A 486 -6.16 -3.06 -9.01
C MET A 486 -5.27 -4.29 -9.09
N VAL A 487 -4.01 -4.19 -8.63
CA VAL A 487 -3.10 -5.35 -8.61
C VAL A 487 -3.60 -6.46 -7.69
N HIS A 488 -4.21 -6.10 -6.55
CA HIS A 488 -4.83 -7.05 -5.64
C HIS A 488 -6.01 -7.81 -6.27
N GLU A 489 -6.84 -7.12 -7.04
CA GLU A 489 -7.96 -7.71 -7.77
C GLU A 489 -7.55 -8.38 -9.08
N SER A 490 -6.32 -8.14 -9.51
CA SER A 490 -5.77 -8.71 -10.73
C SER A 490 -5.09 -10.02 -10.48
N ARG A 491 -5.15 -10.88 -11.48
CA ARG A 491 -4.46 -12.16 -11.47
C ARG A 491 -3.52 -12.25 -12.64
N VAL A 492 -2.67 -13.25 -12.56
CA VAL A 492 -1.91 -13.70 -13.72
C VAL A 492 -2.94 -14.10 -14.80
N ASN A 493 -2.71 -13.61 -16.02
CA ASN A 493 -3.50 -13.66 -17.25
C ASN A 493 -4.57 -12.57 -17.46
N ASP A 494 -4.82 -11.66 -16.50
CA ASP A 494 -5.74 -10.53 -16.72
C ASP A 494 -5.33 -9.64 -17.91
N VAL A 495 -6.27 -9.22 -18.76
CA VAL A 495 -6.03 -8.19 -19.78
C VAL A 495 -6.45 -6.81 -19.27
N ILE A 496 -5.47 -5.91 -19.10
CA ILE A 496 -5.64 -4.56 -18.56
C ILE A 496 -5.33 -3.49 -19.61
N THR A 497 -5.98 -2.32 -19.53
CA THR A 497 -5.68 -1.20 -20.43
C THR A 497 -4.64 -0.27 -19.82
N LEU A 498 -3.58 0.06 -20.53
CA LEU A 498 -2.61 1.07 -20.13
C LEU A 498 -2.52 2.14 -21.22
N GLY A 499 -3.14 3.29 -20.96
CA GLY A 499 -3.30 4.33 -21.97
C GLY A 499 -4.28 3.89 -23.07
N ALA A 500 -3.79 3.75 -24.30
CA ALA A 500 -4.55 3.28 -25.46
C ALA A 500 -4.23 1.83 -25.84
N THR A 501 -3.40 1.13 -25.06
CA THR A 501 -2.89 -0.20 -25.39
C THR A 501 -3.38 -1.22 -24.36
N SER A 502 -3.92 -2.34 -24.84
CA SER A 502 -4.32 -3.48 -24.01
C SER A 502 -3.11 -4.38 -23.75
N CYS A 503 -2.92 -4.84 -22.53
CA CYS A 503 -1.79 -5.68 -22.12
C CYS A 503 -2.26 -6.82 -21.21
N ARG A 504 -1.75 -8.05 -21.39
CA ARG A 504 -2.03 -9.20 -20.53
C ARG A 504 -1.01 -9.26 -19.40
N ILE A 505 -1.44 -9.45 -18.16
CA ILE A 505 -0.55 -9.68 -17.01
C ILE A 505 0.02 -11.07 -17.08
N ASP A 506 1.33 -11.22 -17.26
CA ASP A 506 1.99 -12.54 -17.22
C ASP A 506 2.50 -12.87 -15.82
N GLN A 507 2.81 -11.84 -15.01
CA GLN A 507 3.27 -12.03 -13.64
C GLN A 507 2.95 -10.82 -12.78
N ILE A 508 2.47 -11.06 -11.55
CA ILE A 508 2.36 -10.04 -10.52
C ILE A 508 3.46 -10.31 -9.49
N THR A 509 4.44 -9.40 -9.40
CA THR A 509 5.46 -9.47 -8.36
C THR A 509 5.09 -8.59 -7.17
N HIS A 510 5.93 -8.60 -6.14
CA HIS A 510 5.76 -7.77 -4.96
C HIS A 510 5.83 -6.25 -5.23
N ASP A 511 6.30 -5.80 -6.41
CA ASP A 511 6.54 -4.39 -6.71
C ASP A 511 6.23 -3.95 -8.15
N GLN A 512 6.07 -4.89 -9.10
CA GLN A 512 5.76 -4.63 -10.50
C GLN A 512 4.73 -5.63 -11.05
N VAL A 513 4.07 -5.24 -12.13
CA VAL A 513 3.21 -6.12 -12.93
C VAL A 513 3.89 -6.29 -14.27
N VAL A 514 4.27 -7.52 -14.60
CA VAL A 514 4.86 -7.85 -15.90
C VAL A 514 3.72 -8.13 -16.86
N VAL A 515 3.72 -7.44 -18.00
CA VAL A 515 2.66 -7.55 -18.99
C VAL A 515 3.19 -7.70 -20.41
N THR A 516 2.48 -8.47 -21.23
CA THR A 516 2.72 -8.54 -22.67
C THR A 516 1.66 -7.72 -23.42
N PRO A 517 2.02 -6.84 -24.38
CA PRO A 517 1.07 -6.08 -25.17
C PRO A 517 0.21 -7.00 -26.02
N VAL A 518 -1.11 -6.81 -25.97
CA VAL A 518 -2.07 -7.58 -26.75
C VAL A 518 -3.08 -6.62 -27.44
N PRO A 519 -2.64 -5.88 -28.47
CA PRO A 519 -3.45 -4.83 -29.12
C PRO A 519 -4.72 -5.38 -29.79
N GLY A 520 -5.78 -4.56 -29.85
CA GLY A 520 -7.07 -4.91 -30.46
C GLY A 520 -8.01 -5.73 -29.56
N ARG A 521 -7.66 -5.87 -28.27
CA ARG A 521 -8.39 -6.67 -27.29
C ARG A 521 -9.18 -5.79 -26.31
N SER A 522 -10.46 -6.11 -26.08
CA SER A 522 -11.24 -5.48 -25.02
C SER A 522 -10.56 -5.77 -23.68
N ALA A 523 -10.17 -4.71 -22.98
CA ALA A 523 -9.36 -4.79 -21.78
C ALA A 523 -10.12 -4.18 -20.61
N ARG A 524 -9.87 -4.71 -19.41
CA ARG A 524 -10.31 -4.09 -18.18
C ARG A 524 -9.63 -2.73 -18.06
N LEU A 525 -10.40 -1.64 -18.21
CA LEU A 525 -9.93 -0.30 -17.86
C LEU A 525 -9.40 -0.36 -16.41
N PRO A 526 -8.26 0.28 -16.08
CA PRO A 526 -7.78 0.40 -14.70
C PRO A 526 -8.83 1.17 -13.90
N PHE A 527 -9.76 0.42 -13.32
CA PHE A 527 -10.76 0.95 -12.43
C PHE A 527 -10.08 1.11 -11.07
N SER A 528 -9.75 2.35 -10.69
CA SER A 528 -9.76 2.67 -9.27
C SER A 528 -11.20 2.52 -8.80
N ARG A 529 -11.57 1.37 -8.19
CA ARG A 529 -12.78 1.31 -7.37
C ARG A 529 -12.64 2.39 -6.28
N GLY A 530 -13.65 3.22 -6.15
CA GLY A 530 -13.74 4.13 -5.01
C GLY A 530 -13.97 3.32 -3.75
N GLU A 531 -13.03 3.39 -2.80
CA GLU A 531 -13.20 3.34 -1.34
C GLU A 531 -14.06 2.23 -0.66
N GLY A 532 -14.63 1.22 -1.35
CA GLY A 532 -15.62 0.29 -0.76
C GLY A 532 -15.13 -1.16 -0.53
N VAL A 533 -15.56 -1.78 0.58
CA VAL A 533 -15.24 -3.15 1.07
C VAL A 533 -16.07 -4.26 0.36
N GLY A 534 -16.79 -3.93 -0.72
CA GLY A 534 -17.77 -4.83 -1.35
C GLY A 534 -19.13 -4.84 -0.63
N ARG A 535 -20.13 -5.49 -1.21
CA ARG A 535 -21.49 -5.56 -0.65
C ARG A 535 -21.48 -6.35 0.67
N PRO A 536 -22.11 -5.85 1.75
CA PRO A 536 -22.25 -6.60 2.99
C PRO A 536 -23.32 -7.70 2.88
N ALA A 537 -23.18 -8.77 3.67
CA ALA A 537 -24.05 -9.93 3.63
C ALA A 537 -25.53 -9.59 3.93
N GLU A 538 -25.80 -8.64 4.84
CA GLU A 538 -27.17 -8.19 5.16
C GLU A 538 -27.88 -7.57 3.95
N LEU A 539 -27.18 -6.73 3.18
CA LEU A 539 -27.72 -6.15 1.94
C LEU A 539 -27.87 -7.24 0.87
N GLY A 540 -26.93 -8.17 0.80
CA GLY A 540 -27.02 -9.34 -0.07
C GLY A 540 -28.26 -10.20 0.21
N GLN A 541 -28.54 -10.46 1.50
CA GLN A 541 -29.73 -11.18 1.91
C GLN A 541 -31.01 -10.41 1.55
N ALA A 542 -31.02 -9.09 1.71
CA ALA A 542 -32.15 -8.26 1.31
C ALA A 542 -32.42 -8.32 -0.22
N ILE A 543 -31.36 -8.40 -1.04
CA ILE A 543 -31.48 -8.63 -2.49
C ILE A 543 -32.09 -10.01 -2.77
N GLY A 544 -31.60 -11.05 -2.11
CA GLY A 544 -32.14 -12.41 -2.26
C GLY A 544 -33.62 -12.49 -1.89
N ALA A 545 -34.02 -11.86 -0.77
CA ALA A 545 -35.41 -11.81 -0.34
C ALA A 545 -36.30 -10.97 -1.26
N PHE A 546 -35.75 -9.91 -1.87
CA PHE A 546 -36.44 -9.14 -2.90
C PHE A 546 -36.69 -9.99 -4.15
N LEU A 547 -35.70 -10.75 -4.62
CA LEU A 547 -35.86 -11.68 -5.73
C LEU A 547 -36.87 -12.79 -5.41
N ALA A 548 -36.86 -13.34 -4.20
CA ALA A 548 -37.84 -14.35 -3.77
C ALA A 548 -39.29 -13.81 -3.81
N ARG A 549 -39.49 -12.56 -3.39
CA ARG A 549 -40.82 -11.90 -3.48
C ARG A 549 -41.29 -11.75 -4.92
N LEU A 550 -40.38 -11.42 -5.85
CA LEU A 550 -40.72 -11.31 -7.26
C LEU A 550 -41.02 -12.67 -7.89
N ASP A 551 -40.27 -13.70 -7.50
CA ASP A 551 -40.45 -15.07 -7.98
C ASP A 551 -41.83 -15.63 -7.60
N ALA A 552 -42.23 -15.43 -6.33
CA ALA A 552 -43.52 -15.89 -5.82
C ALA A 552 -44.71 -15.23 -6.53
N VAL A 553 -44.61 -13.93 -6.83
CA VAL A 553 -45.68 -13.21 -7.51
C VAL A 553 -45.80 -13.63 -8.98
N GLN A 554 -44.69 -13.94 -9.66
CA GLN A 554 -44.76 -14.48 -11.02
C GLN A 554 -45.46 -15.86 -11.09
N GLU A 555 -45.36 -16.69 -10.05
CA GLU A 555 -46.07 -17.97 -9.97
C GLU A 555 -47.58 -17.81 -9.77
N GLU A 556 -48.00 -16.84 -8.95
CA GLU A 556 -49.42 -16.54 -8.70
C GLU A 556 -50.08 -15.81 -9.89
N ASP A 557 -49.36 -14.89 -10.55
CA ASP A 557 -49.87 -14.09 -11.67
C ASP A 557 -49.88 -14.84 -13.01
N ALA A 558 -49.13 -15.95 -13.16
CA ALA A 558 -49.32 -16.86 -14.28
C ALA A 558 -50.76 -17.41 -14.36
N ALA A 559 -51.54 -17.29 -13.26
CA ALA A 559 -52.95 -17.63 -13.18
C ALA A 559 -53.91 -16.41 -13.26
N ALA A 560 -53.42 -15.17 -13.18
CA ALA A 560 -54.21 -13.92 -13.26
C ALA A 560 -53.34 -12.75 -13.74
N ASP A 561 -53.64 -12.17 -14.91
CA ASP A 561 -52.89 -11.10 -15.63
C ASP A 561 -52.71 -9.74 -14.88
N ALA A 562 -52.32 -9.70 -13.61
CA ALA A 562 -52.22 -8.48 -12.79
C ALA A 562 -50.80 -8.25 -12.24
N VAL A 563 -49.91 -7.67 -13.07
CA VAL A 563 -48.52 -7.33 -12.71
C VAL A 563 -48.40 -6.55 -11.38
N PRO A 564 -47.45 -6.87 -10.48
CA PRO A 564 -47.28 -6.21 -9.17
C PRO A 564 -46.59 -4.85 -9.30
N HIS A 565 -47.29 -3.88 -9.89
CA HIS A 565 -46.77 -2.53 -10.08
C HIS A 565 -46.67 -1.75 -8.75
N ALA A 566 -47.56 -2.00 -7.79
CA ALA A 566 -47.63 -1.20 -6.56
C ALA A 566 -46.40 -1.32 -5.63
N PRO A 567 -45.85 -2.53 -5.34
CA PRO A 567 -44.63 -2.65 -4.53
C PRO A 567 -43.38 -2.08 -5.21
N LEU A 568 -43.25 -2.25 -6.54
CA LEU A 568 -42.12 -1.71 -7.30
C LEU A 568 -42.18 -0.18 -7.41
N GLN A 569 -43.38 0.38 -7.54
CA GLN A 569 -43.59 1.82 -7.51
C GLN A 569 -43.30 2.40 -6.12
N ALA A 570 -43.65 1.69 -5.04
CA ALA A 570 -43.28 2.07 -3.68
C ALA A 570 -41.75 2.03 -3.44
N ALA A 571 -41.03 1.15 -4.12
CA ALA A 571 -39.56 1.13 -4.17
C ALA A 571 -38.94 2.21 -5.09
N GLY A 572 -39.77 3.10 -5.65
CA GLY A 572 -39.34 4.27 -6.42
C GLY A 572 -39.08 4.00 -7.91
N LEU A 573 -39.37 2.82 -8.45
CA LEU A 573 -39.15 2.54 -9.88
C LEU A 573 -40.19 3.24 -10.77
N ASP A 574 -39.70 3.88 -11.84
CA ASP A 574 -40.55 4.34 -12.94
C ASP A 574 -41.05 3.18 -13.82
N ALA A 575 -41.95 3.49 -14.77
CA ALA A 575 -42.58 2.47 -15.61
C ALA A 575 -41.57 1.66 -16.46
N ASN A 576 -40.53 2.33 -16.97
CA ASN A 576 -39.48 1.70 -17.75
C ASN A 576 -38.62 0.78 -16.88
N GLY A 577 -38.26 1.22 -15.68
CA GLY A 577 -37.50 0.42 -14.70
C GLY A 577 -38.27 -0.81 -14.26
N GLN A 578 -39.58 -0.69 -14.02
CA GLN A 578 -40.44 -1.84 -13.71
C GLN A 578 -40.43 -2.86 -14.85
N ARG A 579 -40.61 -2.41 -16.09
CA ARG A 579 -40.61 -3.30 -17.27
C ARG A 579 -39.27 -4.03 -17.43
N ASN A 580 -38.16 -3.29 -17.38
CA ASN A 580 -36.82 -3.86 -17.55
C ASN A 580 -36.45 -4.84 -16.43
N LEU A 581 -36.85 -4.56 -15.20
CA LEU A 581 -36.59 -5.44 -14.05
C LEU A 581 -37.39 -6.73 -14.15
N LEU A 582 -38.70 -6.63 -14.45
CA LEU A 582 -39.56 -7.81 -14.59
C LEU A 582 -39.15 -8.67 -15.79
N ALA A 583 -38.77 -8.05 -16.91
CA ALA A 583 -38.24 -8.76 -18.08
C ALA A 583 -36.94 -9.51 -17.74
N LEU A 584 -35.99 -8.85 -17.06
CA LEU A 584 -34.75 -9.50 -16.62
C LEU A 584 -35.03 -10.72 -15.73
N VAL A 585 -35.94 -10.60 -14.77
CA VAL A 585 -36.31 -11.69 -13.85
C VAL A 585 -36.96 -12.85 -14.61
N ALA A 586 -37.89 -12.56 -15.53
CA ALA A 586 -38.54 -13.57 -16.36
C ALA A 586 -37.55 -14.30 -17.27
N GLU A 587 -36.64 -13.57 -17.93
CA GLU A 587 -35.57 -14.15 -18.76
C GLU A 587 -34.64 -15.05 -17.93
N GLN A 588 -34.26 -14.62 -16.72
CA GLN A 588 -33.42 -15.41 -15.84
C GLN A 588 -34.10 -16.73 -15.43
N ARG A 589 -35.38 -16.65 -15.05
CA ARG A 589 -36.18 -17.82 -14.70
C ARG A 589 -36.37 -18.75 -15.89
N ALA A 590 -36.61 -18.22 -17.08
CA ALA A 590 -36.70 -19.03 -18.31
C ALA A 590 -35.38 -19.74 -18.64
N ALA A 591 -34.23 -19.09 -18.42
CA ALA A 591 -32.92 -19.67 -18.70
C ALA A 591 -32.49 -20.74 -17.69
N THR A 592 -32.83 -20.57 -16.41
CA THR A 592 -32.25 -21.38 -15.32
C THR A 592 -33.26 -22.14 -14.48
N GLY A 593 -34.56 -21.95 -14.73
CA GLY A 593 -35.68 -22.58 -14.01
C GLY A 593 -35.97 -21.96 -12.65
N VAL A 594 -34.98 -21.37 -11.98
CA VAL A 594 -35.08 -20.78 -10.64
C VAL A 594 -34.31 -19.46 -10.55
N LEU A 595 -34.64 -18.61 -9.58
CA LEU A 595 -33.86 -17.40 -9.29
C LEU A 595 -32.87 -17.64 -8.13
N PRO A 596 -31.68 -17.01 -8.15
CA PRO A 596 -30.78 -17.02 -7.00
C PRO A 596 -31.29 -16.06 -5.92
N THR A 597 -31.93 -16.61 -4.89
CA THR A 597 -32.52 -15.89 -3.76
C THR A 597 -31.69 -16.08 -2.48
N ASP A 598 -32.19 -15.61 -1.34
CA ASP A 598 -31.55 -15.86 -0.05
C ASP A 598 -31.81 -17.28 0.48
N GLY A 599 -32.79 -18.00 -0.10
CA GLY A 599 -33.14 -19.40 0.20
C GLY A 599 -32.76 -20.41 -0.89
N CYS A 600 -32.39 -19.96 -2.09
CA CYS A 600 -31.99 -20.82 -3.20
C CYS A 600 -30.76 -20.23 -3.90
N MET A 601 -29.69 -21.00 -3.98
CA MET A 601 -28.48 -20.69 -4.75
C MET A 601 -28.47 -21.50 -6.03
N LEU A 602 -27.86 -20.94 -7.08
CA LEU A 602 -27.81 -21.57 -8.39
C LEU A 602 -26.37 -21.83 -8.79
N VAL A 603 -26.08 -23.06 -9.20
CA VAL A 603 -24.82 -23.47 -9.83
C VAL A 603 -25.11 -23.68 -11.31
N GLU A 604 -24.75 -22.69 -12.11
CA GLU A 604 -24.91 -22.72 -13.56
C GLU A 604 -23.64 -23.24 -14.23
N ARG A 605 -23.78 -24.19 -15.15
CA ARG A 605 -22.69 -24.74 -15.92
C ARG A 605 -22.93 -24.49 -17.39
N CYS A 606 -22.00 -23.79 -18.03
CA CYS A 606 -22.03 -23.55 -19.46
C CYS A 606 -20.65 -23.82 -20.06
N ARG A 607 -20.62 -24.14 -21.35
CA ARG A 607 -19.36 -24.25 -22.08
C ARG A 607 -18.96 -22.89 -22.64
N ASP A 608 -17.65 -22.65 -22.70
CA ASP A 608 -17.13 -21.52 -23.45
C ASP A 608 -16.95 -21.85 -24.94
N GLU A 609 -16.57 -20.84 -25.72
CA GLU A 609 -16.33 -20.98 -27.17
C GLU A 609 -15.18 -21.96 -27.50
N LEU A 610 -14.30 -22.22 -26.53
CA LEU A 610 -13.18 -23.16 -26.64
C LEU A 610 -13.56 -24.58 -26.20
N GLY A 611 -14.77 -24.77 -25.68
CA GLY A 611 -15.29 -26.04 -25.17
C GLY A 611 -15.00 -26.30 -23.69
N ASP A 612 -14.30 -25.40 -22.99
CA ASP A 612 -14.01 -25.52 -21.56
C ASP A 612 -15.25 -25.25 -20.71
N TRP A 613 -15.29 -25.84 -19.52
CA TRP A 613 -16.39 -25.65 -18.59
C TRP A 613 -16.25 -24.36 -17.80
N ARG A 614 -17.31 -23.57 -17.79
CA ARG A 614 -17.53 -22.47 -16.85
C ARG A 614 -18.56 -22.92 -15.82
N VAL A 615 -18.18 -22.90 -14.55
CA VAL A 615 -19.07 -23.20 -13.43
C VAL A 615 -19.26 -21.93 -12.63
N LEU A 616 -20.49 -21.41 -12.62
CA LEU A 616 -20.86 -20.16 -11.99
C LEU A 616 -21.77 -20.45 -10.80
N LEU A 617 -21.34 -20.03 -9.61
CA LEU A 617 -22.19 -19.94 -8.44
C LEU A 617 -22.84 -18.57 -8.41
N HIS A 618 -24.17 -18.51 -8.51
CA HIS A 618 -24.97 -17.31 -8.28
C HIS A 618 -25.41 -17.24 -6.83
N SER A 619 -25.01 -16.16 -6.16
CA SER A 619 -25.29 -15.92 -4.75
C SER A 619 -25.34 -14.42 -4.49
N PRO A 620 -26.35 -13.89 -3.77
CA PRO A 620 -26.47 -12.45 -3.57
C PRO A 620 -25.63 -11.91 -2.40
N TYR A 621 -24.96 -12.76 -1.60
CA TYR A 621 -24.34 -12.45 -0.30
C TYR A 621 -23.14 -11.50 -0.33
N GLY A 622 -22.69 -11.06 -1.50
CA GLY A 622 -21.65 -10.05 -1.62
C GLY A 622 -20.23 -10.58 -1.50
N ARG A 623 -19.29 -9.76 -1.93
CA ARG A 623 -17.89 -10.17 -2.08
C ARG A 623 -17.19 -10.50 -0.76
N ARG A 624 -17.60 -9.89 0.36
CA ARG A 624 -17.05 -10.19 1.70
C ARG A 624 -17.24 -11.66 2.11
N VAL A 625 -18.26 -12.32 1.54
CA VAL A 625 -18.53 -13.75 1.69
C VAL A 625 -17.90 -14.55 0.54
N HIS A 626 -17.97 -14.05 -0.70
CA HIS A 626 -17.50 -14.80 -1.88
C HIS A 626 -15.98 -14.87 -2.03
N ASP A 627 -15.21 -13.83 -1.68
CA ASP A 627 -13.74 -13.87 -1.74
C ASP A 627 -13.14 -14.99 -0.86
N PRO A 628 -13.47 -15.12 0.44
CA PRO A 628 -12.95 -16.22 1.26
C PRO A 628 -13.50 -17.58 0.82
N TRP A 629 -14.74 -17.64 0.34
CA TRP A 629 -15.31 -18.88 -0.21
C TRP A 629 -14.57 -19.33 -1.48
N ALA A 630 -14.22 -18.40 -2.37
CA ALA A 630 -13.43 -18.65 -3.57
C ALA A 630 -12.02 -19.17 -3.25
N LEU A 631 -11.37 -18.65 -2.20
CA LEU A 631 -10.08 -19.19 -1.72
C LEU A 631 -10.20 -20.66 -1.32
N ALA A 632 -11.25 -21.00 -0.56
CA ALA A 632 -11.47 -22.38 -0.12
C ALA A 632 -11.82 -23.32 -1.29
N VAL A 633 -12.58 -22.83 -2.28
CA VAL A 633 -12.90 -23.59 -3.50
C VAL A 633 -11.63 -23.83 -4.33
N ALA A 634 -10.78 -22.82 -4.49
CA ALA A 634 -9.51 -22.96 -5.20
C ALA A 634 -8.59 -24.00 -4.53
N GLU A 635 -8.50 -23.98 -3.19
CA GLU A 635 -7.69 -24.95 -2.45
C GLU A 635 -8.25 -26.37 -2.58
N ARG A 636 -9.57 -26.53 -2.46
CA ARG A 636 -10.23 -27.83 -2.66
C ARG A 636 -9.98 -28.40 -4.05
N LEU A 637 -9.96 -27.57 -5.09
CA LEU A 637 -9.68 -28.00 -6.46
C LEU A 637 -8.21 -28.44 -6.63
N ARG A 638 -7.27 -27.71 -6.03
CA ARG A 638 -5.85 -28.11 -5.99
C ARG A 638 -5.67 -29.44 -5.27
N GLU A 639 -6.25 -29.60 -4.08
CA GLU A 639 -6.14 -30.81 -3.28
C GLU A 639 -6.82 -32.03 -3.93
N ARG A 640 -8.07 -31.88 -4.38
CA ARG A 640 -8.85 -33.02 -4.88
C ARG A 640 -8.47 -33.43 -6.28
N TRP A 641 -8.19 -32.46 -7.16
CA TRP A 641 -8.07 -32.69 -8.60
C TRP A 641 -6.71 -32.30 -9.19
N GLY A 642 -5.80 -31.71 -8.40
CA GLY A 642 -4.48 -31.30 -8.88
C GLY A 642 -4.54 -30.22 -9.97
N LEU A 643 -5.67 -29.52 -10.08
CA LEU A 643 -5.87 -28.43 -11.02
C LEU A 643 -5.56 -27.12 -10.31
N ASP A 644 -4.95 -26.16 -11.02
CA ASP A 644 -4.86 -24.77 -10.56
C ASP A 644 -5.96 -23.96 -11.25
N PRO A 645 -7.11 -23.74 -10.58
CA PRO A 645 -8.26 -23.13 -11.22
C PRO A 645 -8.19 -21.59 -11.22
N ALA A 646 -8.64 -20.97 -12.31
CA ALA A 646 -8.99 -19.56 -12.32
C ALA A 646 -10.36 -19.37 -11.63
N VAL A 647 -10.38 -18.88 -10.38
CA VAL A 647 -11.59 -18.76 -9.52
C VAL A 647 -11.96 -17.32 -9.22
N VAL A 648 -12.74 -16.62 -10.03
CA VAL A 648 -13.06 -15.19 -9.83
C VAL A 648 -14.25 -15.01 -8.89
N ALA A 649 -14.17 -14.07 -7.94
CA ALA A 649 -15.27 -13.73 -7.04
C ALA A 649 -15.77 -12.31 -7.30
N SER A 650 -17.08 -12.11 -7.16
CA SER A 650 -17.78 -10.84 -7.35
C SER A 650 -18.84 -10.65 -6.26
N ASP A 651 -19.61 -9.56 -6.29
CA ASP A 651 -20.71 -9.37 -5.35
C ASP A 651 -21.90 -10.32 -5.59
N ASP A 652 -22.03 -10.87 -6.80
CA ASP A 652 -23.18 -11.69 -7.23
C ASP A 652 -22.85 -13.17 -7.41
N GLY A 653 -21.60 -13.57 -7.18
CA GLY A 653 -21.22 -14.96 -7.37
C GLY A 653 -19.74 -15.25 -7.50
N ILE A 654 -19.43 -16.52 -7.74
CA ILE A 654 -18.10 -17.07 -7.99
C ILE A 654 -18.08 -17.74 -9.37
N ILE A 655 -17.02 -17.53 -10.13
CA ILE A 655 -16.82 -18.09 -11.47
C ILE A 655 -15.59 -18.99 -11.45
N LEU A 656 -15.73 -20.19 -11.98
CA LEU A 656 -14.67 -21.17 -12.16
C LEU A 656 -14.54 -21.51 -13.64
N ARG A 657 -13.30 -21.56 -14.15
CA ARG A 657 -13.01 -22.20 -15.44
C ARG A 657 -12.24 -23.49 -15.25
N LEU A 658 -12.67 -24.54 -15.93
CA LEU A 658 -12.09 -25.87 -15.87
C LEU A 658 -11.88 -26.40 -17.29
N PRO A 659 -10.69 -26.90 -17.63
CA PRO A 659 -10.44 -27.45 -18.95
C PRO A 659 -11.27 -28.71 -19.20
N ASP A 660 -11.82 -28.88 -20.41
CA ASP A 660 -12.68 -30.04 -20.77
C ASP A 660 -11.93 -31.38 -20.66
N SER A 661 -10.59 -31.36 -20.69
CA SER A 661 -9.73 -32.53 -20.49
C SER A 661 -9.80 -33.16 -19.09
N ALA A 662 -10.45 -32.51 -18.12
CA ALA A 662 -10.63 -33.03 -16.77
C ALA A 662 -11.66 -34.19 -16.69
N GLY A 663 -12.53 -34.35 -17.69
CA GLY A 663 -13.54 -35.43 -17.75
C GLY A 663 -14.58 -35.44 -16.61
N ARG A 664 -14.53 -34.48 -15.68
CA ARG A 664 -15.44 -34.30 -14.55
C ARG A 664 -15.77 -32.82 -14.41
N VAL A 665 -17.07 -32.51 -14.36
CA VAL A 665 -17.57 -31.16 -14.09
C VAL A 665 -18.06 -31.12 -12.64
N PRO A 666 -17.57 -30.20 -11.78
CA PRO A 666 -18.06 -30.07 -10.42
C PRO A 666 -19.54 -29.71 -10.40
N GLY A 667 -20.25 -30.32 -9.45
CA GLY A 667 -21.59 -29.90 -9.08
C GLY A 667 -21.57 -28.91 -7.92
N ALA A 668 -22.70 -28.81 -7.23
CA ALA A 668 -22.87 -27.97 -6.05
C ALA A 668 -22.01 -28.42 -4.85
N ASP A 669 -21.62 -29.70 -4.81
CA ASP A 669 -20.76 -30.28 -3.77
C ASP A 669 -19.42 -29.56 -3.64
N LEU A 670 -18.92 -28.96 -4.72
CA LEU A 670 -17.70 -28.15 -4.72
C LEU A 670 -17.81 -26.93 -3.80
N PHE A 671 -18.99 -26.35 -3.68
CA PHE A 671 -19.23 -25.11 -2.95
C PHE A 671 -19.69 -25.36 -1.51
N VAL A 672 -20.10 -26.56 -1.14
CA VAL A 672 -20.55 -26.88 0.22
C VAL A 672 -19.38 -27.31 1.10
N PHE A 673 -19.20 -26.69 2.27
CA PHE A 673 -18.16 -27.01 3.25
C PHE A 673 -18.75 -27.21 4.64
N GLU A 674 -18.03 -27.96 5.48
CA GLU A 674 -18.26 -27.91 6.93
C GLU A 674 -17.71 -26.59 7.49
N PRO A 675 -18.49 -25.82 8.28
CA PRO A 675 -18.09 -24.50 8.76
C PRO A 675 -16.71 -24.48 9.45
N GLU A 676 -16.46 -25.41 10.37
CA GLU A 676 -15.21 -25.49 11.12
C GLU A 676 -14.02 -25.78 10.19
N ARG A 677 -14.21 -26.67 9.21
CA ARG A 677 -13.18 -27.01 8.22
C ARG A 677 -12.95 -25.86 7.23
N LEU A 678 -14.00 -25.18 6.81
CA LEU A 678 -13.92 -24.02 5.91
C LEU A 678 -13.06 -22.92 6.52
N ARG A 679 -13.31 -22.60 7.79
CA ARG A 679 -12.55 -21.60 8.53
C ARG A 679 -11.06 -21.95 8.61
N GLY A 680 -10.73 -23.21 8.86
CA GLY A 680 -9.35 -23.71 8.83
C GLY A 680 -8.67 -23.48 7.47
N ILE A 681 -9.32 -23.91 6.38
CA ILE A 681 -8.80 -23.75 5.01
C ILE A 681 -8.54 -22.27 4.69
N ILE A 682 -9.46 -21.37 5.05
CA ILE A 682 -9.32 -19.94 4.78
C ILE A 682 -8.14 -19.35 5.58
N ILE A 683 -7.99 -19.72 6.85
CA ILE A 683 -6.89 -19.26 7.70
C ILE A 683 -5.53 -19.70 7.14
N ASP A 684 -5.43 -20.92 6.62
CA ASP A 684 -4.19 -21.43 6.04
C ASP A 684 -3.90 -20.78 4.68
N ALA A 685 -4.92 -20.62 3.83
CA ALA A 685 -4.78 -20.06 2.48
C ALA A 685 -4.51 -18.54 2.50
N VAL A 686 -5.04 -17.78 3.46
CA VAL A 686 -4.93 -16.31 3.45
C VAL A 686 -3.48 -15.85 3.52
N GLY A 687 -2.59 -16.56 4.24
CA GLY A 687 -1.18 -16.18 4.40
C GLY A 687 -0.36 -16.17 3.09
N GLY A 688 -0.84 -16.91 2.07
CA GLY A 688 -0.25 -16.92 0.73
C GLY A 688 -0.85 -15.89 -0.23
N SER A 689 -1.91 -15.18 0.16
CA SER A 689 -2.66 -14.27 -0.71
C SER A 689 -1.99 -12.90 -0.90
N ALA A 690 -2.25 -12.25 -2.03
CA ALA A 690 -1.86 -10.87 -2.28
C ALA A 690 -2.51 -9.88 -1.29
N LEU A 691 -3.74 -10.18 -0.84
CA LEU A 691 -4.45 -9.40 0.20
C LEU A 691 -3.60 -9.30 1.47
N PHE A 692 -3.12 -10.45 1.94
CA PHE A 692 -2.37 -10.54 3.18
C PHE A 692 -1.06 -9.77 3.09
N ALA A 693 -0.33 -9.88 1.97
CA ALA A 693 0.91 -9.12 1.76
C ALA A 693 0.66 -7.59 1.77
N ALA A 694 -0.41 -7.14 1.11
CA ALA A 694 -0.80 -5.73 1.09
C ALA A 694 -1.17 -5.23 2.50
N ARG A 695 -2.04 -5.96 3.22
CA ARG A 695 -2.44 -5.61 4.59
C ARG A 695 -1.29 -5.69 5.59
N PHE A 696 -0.36 -6.63 5.42
CA PHE A 696 0.84 -6.73 6.25
C PHE A 696 1.70 -5.48 6.15
N ARG A 697 1.91 -4.97 4.93
CA ARG A 697 2.64 -3.73 4.69
C ARG A 697 1.95 -2.54 5.36
N GLU A 698 0.62 -2.43 5.24
CA GLU A 698 -0.16 -1.38 5.89
C GLU A 698 -0.05 -1.44 7.42
N CYS A 699 -0.19 -2.64 8.01
CA CYS A 699 -0.06 -2.87 9.44
C CYS A 699 1.36 -2.56 9.95
N ALA A 700 2.40 -3.05 9.27
CA ALA A 700 3.79 -2.82 9.63
C ALA A 700 4.19 -1.33 9.53
N SER A 701 3.66 -0.61 8.54
CA SER A 701 3.86 0.83 8.41
C SER A 701 3.16 1.60 9.53
N ARG A 702 1.90 1.27 9.82
CA ARG A 702 1.09 1.88 10.89
C ARG A 702 1.69 1.65 12.27
N ALA A 703 2.21 0.44 12.52
CA ALA A 703 2.94 0.06 13.73
C ALA A 703 4.34 0.68 13.84
N LEU A 704 4.74 1.52 12.87
CA LEU A 704 6.02 2.25 12.85
C LEU A 704 7.25 1.33 12.72
N LEU A 705 7.09 0.11 12.22
CA LEU A 705 8.20 -0.79 11.91
C LEU A 705 8.92 -0.38 10.63
N LEU A 706 8.20 0.25 9.70
CA LEU A 706 8.70 0.75 8.42
C LEU A 706 8.73 2.29 8.41
N PRO A 707 9.78 2.93 8.98
CA PRO A 707 9.84 4.38 9.14
C PRO A 707 10.02 5.10 7.79
N ARG A 708 9.36 6.25 7.63
CA ARG A 708 9.57 7.14 6.49
C ARG A 708 10.94 7.82 6.61
N GLN A 709 11.72 7.83 5.51
CA GLN A 709 13.08 8.40 5.54
C GLN A 709 13.10 9.94 5.60
N THR A 710 12.04 10.61 5.12
CA THR A 710 11.98 12.07 5.07
C THR A 710 10.62 12.58 5.55
N PRO A 711 10.57 13.44 6.58
CA PRO A 711 9.33 14.07 7.01
C PRO A 711 8.67 14.85 5.86
N GLY A 712 7.37 14.61 5.61
CA GLY A 712 6.59 15.36 4.61
C GLY A 712 6.73 14.88 3.15
N ARG A 713 7.59 13.89 2.86
CA ARG A 713 7.60 13.18 1.56
C ARG A 713 7.19 11.73 1.77
N ARG A 714 6.25 11.24 0.95
CA ARG A 714 5.93 9.81 0.90
C ARG A 714 7.21 9.06 0.54
N SER A 715 7.51 7.99 1.28
CA SER A 715 8.60 7.10 0.89
C SER A 715 8.19 6.43 -0.43
N PRO A 716 9.10 6.25 -1.39
CA PRO A 716 8.78 5.54 -2.62
C PRO A 716 8.18 4.17 -2.29
N LEU A 717 7.00 3.86 -2.84
CA LEU A 717 6.22 2.68 -2.44
C LEU A 717 6.96 1.38 -2.71
N TRP A 718 7.73 1.28 -3.80
CA TRP A 718 8.57 0.13 -4.10
C TRP A 718 9.55 -0.18 -2.97
N GLN A 719 10.12 0.84 -2.33
CA GLN A 719 11.05 0.66 -1.21
C GLN A 719 10.33 0.20 0.05
N GLN A 720 9.10 0.67 0.28
CA GLN A 720 8.25 0.17 1.36
C GLN A 720 7.86 -1.30 1.12
N ARG A 721 7.53 -1.67 -0.12
CA ARG A 721 7.18 -3.04 -0.52
C ARG A 721 8.35 -4.00 -0.31
N LEU A 722 9.54 -3.67 -0.81
CA LEU A 722 10.73 -4.50 -0.62
C LEU A 722 11.01 -4.78 0.87
N ARG A 723 10.95 -3.74 1.71
CA ARG A 723 11.18 -3.89 3.16
C ARG A 723 10.06 -4.65 3.87
N ALA A 724 8.81 -4.44 3.45
CA ALA A 724 7.67 -5.16 4.01
C ALA A 724 7.70 -6.64 3.62
N GLY A 725 8.08 -6.97 2.38
CA GLY A 725 8.28 -8.35 1.91
C GLY A 725 9.36 -9.06 2.72
N GLN A 726 10.54 -8.43 2.87
CA GLN A 726 11.61 -8.96 3.74
C GLN A 726 11.15 -9.21 5.18
N LEU A 727 10.40 -8.26 5.76
CA LEU A 727 9.85 -8.43 7.10
C LEU A 727 8.81 -9.56 7.16
N LEU A 728 7.97 -9.71 6.13
CA LEU A 728 6.96 -10.76 6.04
C LEU A 728 7.61 -12.14 5.94
N ASP A 729 8.64 -12.29 5.12
CA ASP A 729 9.36 -13.57 4.95
C ASP A 729 10.03 -14.01 6.26
N ILE A 730 10.64 -13.08 7.01
CA ILE A 730 11.16 -13.38 8.34
C ILE A 730 10.02 -13.70 9.31
N ALA A 731 8.95 -12.90 9.31
CA ALA A 731 7.84 -13.05 10.24
C ALA A 731 7.09 -14.37 10.06
N ARG A 732 6.99 -14.91 8.83
CA ARG A 732 6.34 -16.21 8.55
C ARG A 732 6.88 -17.36 9.39
N GLY A 733 8.16 -17.32 9.77
CA GLY A 733 8.75 -18.30 10.70
C GLY A 733 8.28 -18.18 12.15
N TYR A 734 7.55 -17.11 12.50
CA TYR A 734 7.11 -16.78 13.85
C TYR A 734 5.62 -16.40 13.89
N PRO A 735 4.71 -17.39 13.93
CA PRO A 735 3.25 -17.16 13.91
C PRO A 735 2.73 -16.25 15.04
N ALA A 736 3.45 -16.19 16.16
CA ALA A 736 3.13 -15.32 17.30
C ALA A 736 3.51 -13.84 17.09
N PHE A 737 4.10 -13.48 15.94
CA PHE A 737 4.51 -12.10 15.68
C PHE A 737 3.29 -11.15 15.62
N PRO A 738 3.23 -10.08 16.44
CA PRO A 738 2.01 -9.28 16.59
C PRO A 738 1.43 -8.72 15.28
N ILE A 739 2.29 -8.34 14.33
CA ILE A 739 1.82 -7.78 13.05
C ILE A 739 1.27 -8.86 12.13
N LEU A 740 1.74 -10.10 12.19
CA LEU A 740 1.11 -11.20 11.46
C LEU A 740 -0.29 -11.48 12.01
N ILE A 741 -0.42 -11.54 13.33
CA ILE A 741 -1.71 -11.72 14.01
C ILE A 741 -2.66 -10.60 13.63
N GLU A 742 -2.21 -9.34 13.67
CA GLU A 742 -3.04 -8.20 13.27
C GLU A 742 -3.43 -8.26 11.80
N THR A 743 -2.52 -8.67 10.92
CA THR A 743 -2.80 -8.78 9.48
C THR A 743 -3.84 -9.86 9.22
N ALA A 744 -3.70 -11.03 9.84
CA ALA A 744 -4.68 -12.10 9.77
C ALA A 744 -6.03 -11.62 10.31
N ARG A 745 -6.03 -10.95 11.46
CA ARG A 745 -7.25 -10.38 12.06
C ARG A 745 -7.94 -9.38 11.13
N GLU A 746 -7.21 -8.44 10.53
CA GLU A 746 -7.78 -7.46 9.58
C GLU A 746 -8.35 -8.14 8.34
N CYS A 747 -7.65 -9.12 7.75
CA CYS A 747 -8.18 -9.84 6.59
C CYS A 747 -9.45 -10.64 6.94
N LEU A 748 -9.43 -11.37 8.06
CA LEU A 748 -10.49 -12.31 8.43
C LEU A 748 -11.72 -11.63 9.07
N GLN A 749 -11.56 -10.47 9.71
CA GLN A 749 -12.65 -9.78 10.43
C GLN A 749 -13.10 -8.47 9.77
N ASP A 750 -12.16 -7.66 9.25
CA ASP A 750 -12.51 -6.33 8.71
C ASP A 750 -12.82 -6.41 7.21
N VAL A 751 -12.10 -7.25 6.47
CA VAL A 751 -12.30 -7.42 5.01
C VAL A 751 -13.34 -8.51 4.75
N TYR A 752 -13.10 -9.73 5.24
CA TYR A 752 -14.05 -10.84 5.10
C TYR A 752 -15.19 -10.75 6.12
N ASP A 753 -16.26 -11.47 5.82
CA ASP A 753 -17.39 -11.70 6.72
C ASP A 753 -17.55 -13.21 6.94
N LEU A 754 -16.65 -13.77 7.77
CA LEU A 754 -16.61 -15.20 8.04
C LEU A 754 -17.81 -15.66 8.86
N ASP A 755 -18.36 -14.80 9.73
CA ASP A 755 -19.55 -15.14 10.50
C ASP A 755 -20.77 -15.30 9.58
N ALA A 756 -20.91 -14.45 8.55
CA ALA A 756 -21.94 -14.63 7.52
C ALA A 756 -21.70 -15.88 6.66
N LEU A 757 -20.45 -16.18 6.30
CA LEU A 757 -20.11 -17.39 5.55
C LEU A 757 -20.37 -18.67 6.37
N ASP A 758 -20.00 -18.68 7.65
CA ASP A 758 -20.26 -19.78 8.58
C ASP A 758 -21.77 -20.01 8.73
N ALA A 759 -22.54 -18.93 8.93
CA ALA A 759 -24.01 -19.00 9.02
C ALA A 759 -24.64 -19.50 7.71
N LEU A 760 -24.11 -19.09 6.55
CA LEU A 760 -24.56 -19.57 5.26
C LEU A 760 -24.30 -21.08 5.09
N MET A 761 -23.10 -21.55 5.43
CA MET A 761 -22.75 -22.98 5.37
C MET A 761 -23.64 -23.82 6.29
N GLN A 762 -23.92 -23.35 7.51
CA GLN A 762 -24.86 -24.01 8.43
C GLN A 762 -26.27 -24.10 7.83
N ARG A 763 -26.75 -23.06 7.15
CA ARG A 763 -28.06 -23.06 6.49
C ARG A 763 -28.11 -24.01 5.29
N LEU A 764 -27.04 -24.11 4.51
CA LEU A 764 -26.90 -25.08 3.43
C LEU A 764 -26.94 -26.52 3.97
N GLN A 765 -26.18 -26.81 5.03
CA GLN A 765 -26.17 -28.13 5.67
C GLN A 765 -27.52 -28.51 6.30
N ALA A 766 -28.21 -27.55 6.90
CA ALA A 766 -29.55 -27.74 7.46
C ALA A 766 -30.66 -27.84 6.40
N GLY A 767 -30.34 -27.71 5.11
CA GLY A 767 -31.31 -27.71 4.01
C GLY A 767 -32.24 -26.50 3.98
N ARG A 768 -31.93 -25.43 4.73
CA ARG A 768 -32.71 -24.17 4.72
C ARG A 768 -32.36 -23.27 3.54
N VAL A 769 -31.18 -23.47 2.97
CA VAL A 769 -30.78 -22.91 1.68
C VAL A 769 -30.51 -24.10 0.76
N GLN A 770 -31.08 -24.08 -0.44
CA GLN A 770 -30.87 -25.13 -1.43
C GLN A 770 -29.86 -24.68 -2.49
N MET A 771 -29.11 -25.61 -3.06
CA MET A 771 -28.30 -25.35 -4.26
C MET A 771 -28.90 -26.15 -5.41
N VAL A 772 -29.27 -25.45 -6.48
CA VAL A 772 -29.81 -26.04 -7.71
C VAL A 772 -28.73 -26.01 -8.77
N GLU A 773 -28.54 -27.13 -9.47
CA GLU A 773 -27.61 -27.22 -10.59
C GLU A 773 -28.37 -27.10 -11.90
N VAL A 774 -27.87 -26.26 -12.82
CA VAL A 774 -28.45 -26.11 -14.15
C VAL A 774 -27.35 -26.08 -15.22
N ASP A 775 -27.62 -26.76 -16.34
CA ASP A 775 -26.75 -26.73 -17.51
C ASP A 775 -27.38 -25.83 -18.55
N THR A 776 -26.68 -24.76 -18.92
CA THR A 776 -27.14 -23.79 -19.92
C THR A 776 -26.25 -23.87 -21.17
N GLN A 777 -26.88 -23.79 -22.35
CA GLN A 777 -26.15 -23.75 -23.62
C GLN A 777 -25.48 -22.38 -23.84
N VAL A 778 -26.15 -21.32 -23.39
CA VAL A 778 -25.67 -19.94 -23.41
C VAL A 778 -25.80 -19.41 -21.99
N PRO A 779 -24.84 -18.60 -21.50
CA PRO A 779 -24.93 -18.02 -20.17
C PRO A 779 -26.26 -17.29 -19.93
N SER A 780 -26.87 -17.52 -18.78
CA SER A 780 -28.08 -16.83 -18.33
C SER A 780 -27.88 -15.30 -18.23
N PRO A 781 -28.94 -14.48 -18.21
CA PRO A 781 -28.83 -13.04 -18.02
C PRO A 781 -27.99 -12.61 -16.80
N PHE A 782 -28.08 -13.33 -15.68
CA PHE A 782 -27.26 -13.07 -14.49
C PHE A 782 -25.81 -13.53 -14.71
N ALA A 783 -25.61 -14.65 -15.40
CA ALA A 783 -24.28 -15.13 -15.74
C ALA A 783 -23.59 -14.17 -16.71
N ALA A 784 -24.30 -13.58 -17.67
CA ALA A 784 -23.74 -12.59 -18.59
C ALA A 784 -23.14 -11.38 -17.86
N ASN A 785 -23.75 -10.91 -16.77
CA ASN A 785 -23.22 -9.81 -15.97
C ASN A 785 -21.98 -10.22 -15.15
N LEU A 786 -21.99 -11.43 -14.57
CA LEU A 786 -20.82 -12.03 -13.93
C LEU A 786 -19.68 -12.21 -14.95
N LEU A 787 -20.04 -12.69 -16.13
CA LEU A 787 -19.13 -12.95 -17.23
C LEU A 787 -18.62 -11.69 -17.89
N PHE A 788 -19.32 -10.55 -17.87
CA PHE A 788 -18.77 -9.30 -18.41
C PHE A 788 -17.51 -8.86 -17.64
N GLY A 789 -17.46 -9.15 -16.33
CA GLY A 789 -16.25 -9.00 -15.52
C GLY A 789 -15.13 -9.98 -15.90
N TYR A 790 -15.49 -11.17 -16.38
CA TYR A 790 -14.61 -12.31 -16.70
C TYR A 790 -14.21 -12.41 -18.19
N VAL A 791 -15.03 -11.96 -19.15
CA VAL A 791 -14.78 -11.99 -20.60
C VAL A 791 -13.78 -10.89 -20.99
N ALA A 792 -13.79 -9.77 -20.26
CA ALA A 792 -12.69 -8.80 -20.28
C ALA A 792 -11.36 -9.39 -19.77
N GLU A 793 -11.42 -10.48 -19.00
CA GLU A 793 -10.26 -11.21 -18.44
C GLU A 793 -9.76 -12.30 -19.41
N PHE A 794 -10.64 -12.88 -20.25
CA PHE A 794 -10.40 -14.22 -20.80
C PHE A 794 -10.55 -14.43 -22.31
N MET A 795 -11.10 -13.49 -23.09
CA MET A 795 -11.40 -13.72 -24.52
C MET A 795 -10.17 -13.87 -25.44
N TYR A 796 -9.00 -14.11 -24.87
CA TYR A 796 -7.72 -13.81 -25.48
C TYR A 796 -6.55 -14.67 -24.95
N GLU A 797 -6.86 -15.80 -24.32
CA GLU A 797 -5.86 -16.78 -23.88
C GLU A 797 -5.27 -17.64 -25.03
N SER A 798 -5.83 -17.62 -26.24
CA SER A 798 -5.58 -18.64 -27.26
C SER A 798 -4.56 -18.33 -28.37
N ASP A 799 -3.76 -17.26 -28.29
CA ASP A 799 -2.62 -17.04 -29.21
C ASP A 799 -1.28 -17.08 -28.48
N VAL A 800 -0.91 -18.24 -27.94
CA VAL A 800 0.46 -18.53 -27.50
C VAL A 800 0.97 -19.76 -28.26
N PRO A 801 2.00 -19.63 -29.12
CA PRO A 801 2.61 -20.76 -29.80
C PRO A 801 3.23 -21.75 -28.80
N LEU A 802 3.08 -23.04 -29.04
CA LEU A 802 3.65 -24.17 -28.28
C LEU A 802 5.18 -24.09 -28.00
N ALA A 803 5.88 -23.13 -28.61
CA ALA A 803 7.28 -22.82 -28.37
C ALA A 803 7.53 -22.23 -26.96
N GLU A 804 6.60 -21.47 -26.38
CA GLU A 804 6.79 -20.81 -25.08
C GLU A 804 6.66 -21.78 -23.89
N ARG A 805 5.84 -22.84 -24.00
CA ARG A 805 5.79 -23.90 -22.97
C ARG A 805 7.11 -24.69 -22.85
N ARG A 806 7.97 -24.68 -23.87
CA ARG A 806 9.31 -25.28 -23.80
C ARG A 806 10.35 -24.34 -23.20
N ALA A 807 10.14 -23.01 -23.26
CA ALA A 807 11.06 -22.02 -22.70
C ALA A 807 10.91 -21.87 -21.17
N SER A 808 9.69 -22.01 -20.64
CA SER A 808 9.40 -21.99 -19.20
C SER A 808 9.80 -23.26 -18.44
N VAL A 809 10.12 -24.35 -19.16
CA VAL A 809 10.70 -25.58 -18.60
C VAL A 809 12.24 -25.49 -18.51
N LEU A 810 12.85 -24.50 -19.18
CA LEU A 810 14.31 -24.29 -19.21
C LEU A 810 14.79 -23.14 -18.31
N SER A 811 13.91 -22.53 -17.51
CA SER A 811 14.22 -21.37 -16.66
C SER A 811 14.45 -21.69 -15.17
N LEU A 812 14.62 -22.96 -14.82
CA LEU A 812 14.96 -23.39 -13.47
C LEU A 812 16.17 -24.34 -13.51
N ASP A 813 17.34 -23.83 -13.13
CA ASP A 813 18.04 -24.24 -11.91
C ASP A 813 19.33 -23.42 -11.74
N SER A 814 19.43 -22.59 -10.70
CA SER A 814 20.69 -21.92 -10.34
C SER A 814 21.74 -22.88 -9.78
N GLY A 815 21.35 -24.12 -9.45
CA GLY A 815 22.28 -25.21 -9.14
C GLY A 815 23.07 -25.70 -10.36
N LEU A 816 22.45 -25.77 -11.54
CA LEU A 816 23.09 -26.28 -12.76
C LEU A 816 24.13 -25.34 -13.38
N LEU A 817 24.04 -24.03 -13.12
CA LEU A 817 25.09 -23.07 -13.49
C LEU A 817 26.37 -23.24 -12.66
N HIS A 818 26.30 -23.92 -11.51
CA HIS A 818 27.48 -24.22 -10.69
C HIS A 818 28.29 -25.40 -11.24
N ASP A 819 27.61 -26.36 -11.88
CA ASP A 819 28.23 -27.54 -12.49
C ASP A 819 28.68 -27.30 -13.95
N LEU A 820 28.04 -26.38 -14.68
CA LEU A 820 28.32 -26.13 -16.11
C LEU A 820 29.36 -25.03 -16.39
N LEU A 821 29.66 -24.13 -15.43
CA LEU A 821 30.60 -23.01 -15.63
C LEU A 821 32.02 -23.25 -15.12
N GLY A 822 32.34 -24.45 -14.62
CA GLY A 822 33.71 -24.87 -14.32
C GLY A 822 34.50 -23.90 -13.44
N GLN A 823 34.50 -24.11 -12.12
CA GLN A 823 35.43 -23.53 -11.14
C GLN A 823 36.02 -22.14 -11.48
N VAL A 824 35.17 -21.13 -11.76
CA VAL A 824 35.64 -19.75 -11.60
C VAL A 824 35.62 -19.49 -10.10
N ASP A 825 36.81 -19.34 -9.50
CA ASP A 825 36.93 -19.03 -8.08
C ASP A 825 36.18 -17.72 -7.80
N LEU A 826 35.08 -17.78 -7.03
CA LEU A 826 34.21 -16.62 -6.76
C LEU A 826 34.97 -15.44 -6.16
N GLY A 827 36.13 -15.69 -5.53
CA GLY A 827 37.06 -14.68 -5.05
C GLY A 827 37.70 -13.82 -6.14
N GLU A 828 37.84 -14.29 -7.39
CA GLU A 828 38.40 -13.48 -8.49
C GLU A 828 37.44 -12.38 -8.95
N LEU A 829 36.14 -12.52 -8.66
CA LEU A 829 35.11 -11.54 -9.00
C LEU A 829 34.98 -10.41 -7.95
N LEU A 830 35.60 -10.56 -6.78
CA LEU A 830 35.47 -9.62 -5.67
C LEU A 830 36.71 -8.71 -5.57
N ASP A 831 36.49 -7.41 -5.71
CA ASP A 831 37.54 -6.40 -5.51
C ASP A 831 37.94 -6.34 -4.00
N PRO A 832 39.23 -6.55 -3.64
CA PRO A 832 39.67 -6.54 -2.24
C PRO A 832 39.42 -5.22 -1.49
N GLN A 833 39.48 -4.08 -2.17
CA GLN A 833 39.19 -2.77 -1.56
C GLN A 833 37.69 -2.64 -1.28
N VAL A 834 36.84 -3.16 -2.16
CA VAL A 834 35.39 -3.21 -1.95
C VAL A 834 35.06 -4.12 -0.76
N VAL A 835 35.71 -5.28 -0.66
CA VAL A 835 35.53 -6.21 0.47
C VAL A 835 35.88 -5.52 1.80
N SER A 836 37.08 -4.93 1.90
CA SER A 836 37.52 -4.24 3.12
C SER A 836 36.59 -3.09 3.50
N ARG A 837 36.15 -2.29 2.53
CA ARG A 837 35.24 -1.17 2.77
C ARG A 837 33.86 -1.62 3.23
N VAL A 838 33.30 -2.66 2.60
CA VAL A 838 32.00 -3.22 3.01
C VAL A 838 32.10 -3.82 4.41
N GLU A 839 33.19 -4.49 4.74
CA GLU A 839 33.42 -5.01 6.09
C GLU A 839 33.51 -3.87 7.13
N GLN A 840 34.26 -2.79 6.84
CA GLN A 840 34.29 -1.60 7.71
C GLN A 840 32.90 -0.94 7.87
N GLU A 841 32.06 -0.96 6.84
CA GLU A 841 30.67 -0.50 6.91
C GLU A 841 29.82 -1.39 7.82
N LEU A 842 29.89 -2.71 7.65
CA LEU A 842 29.15 -3.68 8.44
C LEU A 842 29.56 -3.62 9.92
N GLN A 843 30.87 -3.47 10.18
CA GLN A 843 31.46 -3.32 11.51
C GLN A 843 31.28 -1.93 12.13
N ARG A 844 30.65 -0.98 11.41
CA ARG A 844 30.45 0.42 11.84
C ARG A 844 31.73 1.17 12.21
N LEU A 845 32.83 0.87 11.52
CA LEU A 845 34.13 1.52 11.72
C LEU A 845 34.28 2.82 10.92
N LEU A 846 33.51 2.98 9.84
CA LEU A 846 33.55 4.22 9.06
C LEU A 846 32.96 5.39 9.86
N PRO A 847 33.55 6.62 9.77
CA PRO A 847 33.08 7.79 10.54
C PRO A 847 31.58 8.10 10.39
N GLN A 848 31.01 7.85 9.21
CA GLN A 848 29.59 8.08 8.93
C GLN A 848 28.66 7.04 9.57
N ARG A 849 29.20 5.90 10.00
CA ARG A 849 28.46 4.75 10.56
C ARG A 849 28.68 4.56 12.06
N GLN A 850 29.63 5.29 12.65
CA GLN A 850 29.88 5.25 14.09
C GLN A 850 28.62 5.58 14.89
N ALA A 851 28.47 4.89 16.01
CA ALA A 851 27.41 5.10 16.97
C ALA A 851 27.56 6.44 17.69
N ARG A 852 26.46 6.94 18.27
CA ARG A 852 26.42 8.19 19.01
C ARG A 852 25.64 8.00 20.30
N GLY A 853 26.27 8.35 21.43
CA GLY A 853 25.68 8.25 22.76
C GLY A 853 25.24 6.85 23.19
N GLU A 854 24.54 6.78 24.32
CA GLU A 854 24.10 5.54 25.00
C GLU A 854 23.29 4.61 24.07
N GLU A 855 22.31 5.18 23.36
CA GLU A 855 21.44 4.42 22.46
C GLU A 855 22.20 3.82 21.26
N GLY A 856 23.25 4.51 20.83
CA GLY A 856 24.15 4.01 19.80
C GLY A 856 24.94 2.79 20.28
N VAL A 857 25.40 2.78 21.53
CA VAL A 857 26.10 1.64 22.15
C VAL A 857 25.15 0.44 22.30
N ALA A 858 23.92 0.65 22.75
CA ALA A 858 22.92 -0.42 22.81
C ALA A 858 22.62 -1.02 21.41
N ASP A 859 22.47 -0.19 20.38
CA ASP A 859 22.26 -0.64 19.00
C ASP A 859 23.51 -1.29 18.37
N LEU A 860 24.72 -1.00 18.88
CA LEU A 860 25.96 -1.68 18.49
C LEU A 860 25.96 -3.11 19.04
N LEU A 861 25.74 -3.27 20.34
CA LEU A 861 25.74 -4.58 21.00
C LEU A 861 24.65 -5.49 20.47
N ARG A 862 23.45 -4.96 20.21
CA ARG A 862 22.35 -5.71 19.58
C ARG A 862 22.67 -6.16 18.15
N GLY A 863 23.36 -5.31 17.38
CA GLY A 863 23.62 -5.57 15.96
C GLY A 863 24.87 -6.42 15.68
N LEU A 864 25.94 -6.20 16.42
CA LEU A 864 27.23 -6.87 16.25
C LEU A 864 27.43 -8.03 17.22
N GLY A 865 26.65 -8.08 18.31
CA GLY A 865 26.85 -9.02 19.42
C GLY A 865 27.83 -8.49 20.47
N PRO A 866 28.32 -9.36 21.36
CA PRO A 866 29.12 -8.94 22.50
C PRO A 866 30.49 -8.37 22.12
N LEU A 867 30.81 -7.19 22.63
CA LEU A 867 32.05 -6.45 22.35
C LEU A 867 32.78 -6.08 23.64
N ASP A 868 34.11 -5.98 23.57
CA ASP A 868 34.91 -5.37 24.63
C ASP A 868 34.87 -3.82 24.56
N SER A 869 35.28 -3.14 25.65
CA SER A 869 35.23 -1.67 25.73
C SER A 869 36.07 -1.00 24.64
N ALA A 870 37.21 -1.57 24.26
CA ALA A 870 38.09 -1.01 23.22
C ALA A 870 37.47 -1.13 21.81
N ALA A 871 36.73 -2.19 21.54
CA ALA A 871 35.99 -2.40 20.31
C ALA A 871 34.79 -1.46 20.20
N ILE A 872 34.11 -1.17 21.32
CA ILE A 872 33.04 -0.18 21.37
C ILE A 872 33.61 1.22 21.13
N ALA A 873 34.72 1.58 21.77
CA ALA A 873 35.39 2.88 21.60
C ALA A 873 35.73 3.19 20.13
N ARG A 874 36.24 2.20 19.39
CA ARG A 874 36.54 2.34 17.94
C ARG A 874 35.31 2.61 17.07
N ARG A 875 34.11 2.28 17.56
CA ARG A 875 32.83 2.35 16.84
C ARG A 875 31.93 3.48 17.36
N LEU A 876 32.41 4.28 18.32
CA LEU A 876 31.68 5.37 18.96
C LEU A 876 32.33 6.71 18.58
N VAL A 877 31.52 7.73 18.31
CA VAL A 877 32.02 9.09 18.01
C VAL A 877 32.70 9.71 19.24
N ASP A 878 32.14 9.47 20.43
CA ASP A 878 32.58 9.95 21.74
C ASP A 878 33.27 8.84 22.55
N ALA A 879 34.42 8.34 22.05
CA ALA A 879 35.13 7.18 22.59
C ALA A 879 35.48 7.26 24.09
N GLU A 880 35.67 8.46 24.64
CA GLU A 880 35.99 8.67 26.06
C GLU A 880 34.79 8.37 26.99
N ALA A 881 33.56 8.38 26.47
CA ALA A 881 32.35 8.20 27.26
C ALA A 881 31.88 6.73 27.35
N VAL A 882 32.63 5.77 26.79
CA VAL A 882 32.24 4.35 26.72
C VAL A 882 31.89 3.76 28.09
N ASP A 883 32.74 3.97 29.09
CA ASP A 883 32.52 3.39 30.43
C ASP A 883 31.30 4.00 31.12
N THR A 884 31.04 5.29 30.89
CA THR A 884 29.85 5.98 31.40
C THR A 884 28.59 5.42 30.74
N HIS A 885 28.58 5.28 29.41
CA HIS A 885 27.46 4.73 28.67
C HIS A 885 27.17 3.28 29.08
N LEU A 886 28.20 2.44 29.24
CA LEU A 886 28.05 1.06 29.70
C LEU A 886 27.52 0.97 31.13
N ALA A 887 28.02 1.80 32.05
CA ALA A 887 27.52 1.84 33.43
C ALA A 887 26.03 2.23 33.48
N THR A 888 25.62 3.26 32.72
CA THR A 888 24.21 3.67 32.62
C THR A 888 23.34 2.55 32.05
N LEU A 889 23.79 1.89 30.98
CA LEU A 889 23.05 0.79 30.37
C LEU A 889 22.95 -0.46 31.26
N GLN A 890 23.98 -0.76 32.06
CA GLN A 890 23.96 -1.83 33.05
C GLN A 890 23.02 -1.51 34.22
N ALA A 891 23.05 -0.27 34.73
CA ALA A 891 22.11 0.19 35.75
C ALA A 891 20.65 0.13 35.25
N ALA A 892 20.43 0.43 33.98
CA ALA A 892 19.14 0.29 33.31
C ALA A 892 18.78 -1.16 32.92
N GLN A 893 19.63 -2.15 33.23
CA GLN A 893 19.45 -3.59 32.90
C GLN A 893 19.30 -3.87 31.40
N ARG A 894 19.99 -3.10 30.55
CA ARG A 894 20.00 -3.25 29.08
C ARG A 894 21.25 -3.93 28.55
N VAL A 895 22.31 -3.93 29.33
CA VAL A 895 23.60 -4.55 29.01
C VAL A 895 24.02 -5.43 30.18
N LEU A 896 24.60 -6.58 29.86
CA LEU A 896 25.18 -7.51 30.84
C LEU A 896 26.66 -7.77 30.53
N PRO A 897 27.50 -7.92 31.56
CA PRO A 897 28.84 -8.47 31.39
C PRO A 897 28.77 -9.99 31.16
N VAL A 898 29.55 -10.48 30.20
CA VAL A 898 29.66 -11.90 29.87
C VAL A 898 31.11 -12.29 29.62
N GLN A 899 31.52 -13.46 30.12
CA GLN A 899 32.82 -14.02 29.79
C GLN A 899 32.71 -14.83 28.49
N MET A 900 33.47 -14.47 27.46
CA MET A 900 33.43 -15.15 26.16
C MET A 900 34.83 -15.18 25.53
N GLY A 901 35.28 -16.35 25.09
CA GLY A 901 36.59 -16.52 24.46
C GLY A 901 37.76 -16.05 25.35
N GLY A 902 37.66 -16.22 26.67
CA GLY A 902 38.70 -15.82 27.63
C GLY A 902 38.71 -14.34 28.01
N ALA A 903 37.85 -13.49 27.44
CA ALA A 903 37.78 -12.05 27.75
C ALA A 903 36.39 -11.64 28.29
N LEU A 904 36.38 -10.60 29.13
CA LEU A 904 35.13 -9.97 29.59
C LEU A 904 34.59 -9.06 28.49
N ARG A 905 33.35 -9.29 28.07
CA ARG A 905 32.66 -8.50 27.04
C ARG A 905 31.32 -7.99 27.57
N SER A 906 30.83 -6.91 26.97
CA SER A 906 29.49 -6.40 27.20
C SER A 906 28.55 -6.95 26.13
N ALA A 907 27.40 -7.48 26.54
CA ALA A 907 26.37 -8.00 25.65
C ALA A 907 25.04 -7.31 25.90
N ALA A 908 24.17 -7.25 24.89
CA ALA A 908 22.79 -6.81 25.07
C ALA A 908 22.05 -7.82 25.97
N VAL A 909 21.14 -7.35 26.83
CA VAL A 909 20.41 -8.23 27.76
C VAL A 909 19.54 -9.27 27.02
N GLU A 910 19.08 -8.93 25.82
CA GLU A 910 18.30 -9.81 24.94
C GLU A 910 19.09 -11.02 24.43
N ASP A 911 20.42 -10.97 24.51
CA ASP A 911 21.30 -12.09 24.15
C ASP A 911 21.57 -13.05 25.31
N ALA A 912 21.08 -12.77 26.51
CA ALA A 912 21.34 -13.58 27.71
C ALA A 912 21.11 -15.08 27.47
N THR A 913 19.93 -15.45 26.97
CA THR A 913 19.62 -16.86 26.69
C THR A 913 20.44 -17.43 25.54
N ARG A 914 20.67 -16.64 24.47
CA ARG A 914 21.48 -17.11 23.32
C ARG A 914 22.89 -17.48 23.76
N LEU A 915 23.50 -16.64 24.60
CA LEU A 915 24.85 -16.84 25.12
C LEU A 915 24.92 -18.00 26.13
N ARG A 916 23.91 -18.14 27.00
CA ARG A 916 23.82 -19.26 27.95
C ARG A 916 23.69 -20.59 27.21
N ASP A 917 22.73 -20.69 26.30
CA ASP A 917 22.35 -21.97 25.67
C ASP A 917 23.32 -22.38 24.56
N ALA A 918 23.90 -21.42 23.81
CA ALA A 918 24.87 -21.72 22.75
C ALA A 918 26.31 -21.85 23.24
N LEU A 919 26.73 -21.02 24.20
CA LEU A 919 28.14 -20.91 24.63
C LEU A 919 28.39 -21.44 26.05
N GLY A 920 27.34 -21.80 26.79
CA GLY A 920 27.47 -22.15 28.21
C GLY A 920 27.87 -20.94 29.08
N ALA A 921 27.60 -19.72 28.64
CA ALA A 921 28.07 -18.52 29.32
C ALA A 921 27.38 -18.32 30.68
N ALA A 922 28.16 -17.97 31.71
CA ALA A 922 27.63 -17.64 33.03
C ALA A 922 26.94 -16.27 33.01
N LEU A 923 25.65 -16.25 33.36
CA LEU A 923 24.85 -15.02 33.39
C LEU A 923 24.84 -14.38 34.79
N PRO A 924 24.87 -13.04 34.88
CA PRO A 924 24.66 -12.31 36.14
C PRO A 924 23.30 -12.60 36.79
N ARG A 925 23.22 -12.45 38.12
CA ARG A 925 21.95 -12.53 38.87
C ARG A 925 21.12 -11.26 38.65
N GLY A 926 19.80 -11.38 38.70
CA GLY A 926 18.86 -10.25 38.61
C GLY A 926 18.32 -9.96 37.20
N ILE A 927 18.69 -10.75 36.19
CA ILE A 927 18.10 -10.69 34.85
C ILE A 927 16.63 -11.09 34.93
N ALA A 928 15.75 -10.29 34.32
CA ALA A 928 14.33 -10.59 34.27
C ALA A 928 14.06 -11.92 33.54
N GLU A 929 13.12 -12.71 34.07
CA GLU A 929 12.80 -14.07 33.60
C GLU A 929 12.49 -14.12 32.09
N VAL A 930 11.88 -13.08 31.54
CA VAL A 930 11.55 -12.95 30.11
C VAL A 930 12.78 -13.05 29.19
N PHE A 931 13.96 -12.66 29.66
CA PHE A 931 15.23 -12.75 28.91
C PHE A 931 15.94 -14.09 29.11
N LEU A 932 15.43 -14.96 29.98
CA LEU A 932 15.96 -16.30 30.29
C LEU A 932 15.19 -17.43 29.57
N GLN A 933 14.11 -17.07 28.86
CA GLN A 933 13.28 -18.00 28.09
C GLN A 933 14.03 -18.58 26.88
N PRO A 934 13.92 -19.90 26.62
CA PRO A 934 14.66 -20.58 25.56
C PRO A 934 14.35 -20.02 24.17
N VAL A 935 15.38 -20.00 23.32
CA VAL A 935 15.29 -19.60 21.90
C VAL A 935 15.40 -20.86 21.03
N ALA A 936 14.73 -20.90 19.89
CA ALA A 936 14.65 -22.09 19.03
C ALA A 936 16.01 -22.55 18.49
N ASP A 937 16.85 -21.63 18.00
CA ASP A 937 18.19 -21.92 17.48
C ASP A 937 19.23 -20.90 17.98
N PRO A 938 19.69 -21.03 19.24
CA PRO A 938 20.65 -20.10 19.84
C PRO A 938 21.97 -20.00 19.07
N LEU A 939 22.51 -21.14 18.63
CA LEU A 939 23.80 -21.20 17.93
C LEU A 939 23.67 -20.65 16.51
N GLY A 940 22.65 -21.05 15.76
CA GLY A 940 22.39 -20.53 14.41
C GLY A 940 22.12 -19.03 14.39
N ASP A 941 21.45 -18.47 15.41
CA ASP A 941 21.28 -17.02 15.57
C ASP A 941 22.64 -16.30 15.72
N LEU A 942 23.56 -16.82 16.55
CA LEU A 942 24.90 -16.23 16.74
C LEU A 942 25.78 -16.35 15.48
N LEU A 943 25.77 -17.52 14.84
CA LEU A 943 26.51 -17.76 13.58
C LEU A 943 25.96 -16.88 12.44
N GLY A 944 24.63 -16.80 12.33
CA GLY A 944 23.95 -15.95 11.35
C GLY A 944 24.23 -14.46 11.57
N ARG A 945 24.25 -14.00 12.84
CA ARG A 945 24.67 -12.63 13.18
C ARG A 945 26.08 -12.35 12.69
N TYR A 946 27.03 -13.22 13.01
CA TYR A 946 28.41 -13.06 12.59
C TYR A 946 28.53 -12.96 11.06
N ALA A 947 27.83 -13.83 10.34
CA ALA A 947 27.84 -13.82 8.87
C ALA A 947 27.22 -12.56 8.24
N ARG A 948 26.25 -11.91 8.91
CA ARG A 948 25.67 -10.63 8.46
C ARG A 948 26.57 -9.43 8.72
N THR A 949 27.47 -9.52 9.70
CA THR A 949 28.29 -8.39 10.15
C THR A 949 29.73 -8.42 9.65
N HIS A 950 30.17 -9.51 9.01
CA HIS A 950 31.52 -9.66 8.50
C HIS A 950 31.54 -9.85 6.99
N GLY A 951 32.69 -9.58 6.36
CA GLY A 951 32.97 -10.00 4.99
C GLY A 951 33.17 -11.53 4.92
N PRO A 952 33.80 -12.06 3.86
CA PRO A 952 34.18 -13.47 3.83
C PRO A 952 35.06 -13.85 5.04
N PHE A 953 34.76 -14.98 5.68
CA PHE A 953 35.43 -15.44 6.91
C PHE A 953 35.71 -16.94 6.88
N SER A 954 36.68 -17.40 7.68
CA SER A 954 36.98 -18.83 7.84
C SER A 954 36.23 -19.45 9.03
N THR A 955 36.01 -20.76 8.98
CA THR A 955 35.40 -21.51 10.10
C THR A 955 36.22 -21.35 11.38
N GLY A 956 37.56 -21.35 11.26
CA GLY A 956 38.48 -21.14 12.39
C GLY A 956 38.34 -19.76 13.03
N ALA A 957 38.22 -18.70 12.23
CA ALA A 957 38.06 -17.34 12.75
C ALA A 957 36.77 -17.16 13.57
N LEU A 958 35.66 -17.73 13.09
CA LEU A 958 34.38 -17.72 13.80
C LEU A 958 34.41 -18.57 15.08
N ALA A 959 35.02 -19.76 15.02
CA ALA A 959 35.22 -20.61 16.19
C ALA A 959 36.02 -19.91 17.30
N ALA A 960 37.12 -19.24 16.94
CA ALA A 960 37.89 -18.44 17.88
C ALA A 960 37.10 -17.24 18.43
N ALA A 961 36.30 -16.56 17.60
CA ALA A 961 35.51 -15.40 18.03
C ALA A 961 34.45 -15.75 19.07
N LEU A 962 33.82 -16.92 18.96
CA LEU A 962 32.78 -17.42 19.87
C LEU A 962 33.34 -18.27 21.03
N GLY A 963 34.59 -18.74 20.93
CA GLY A 963 35.19 -19.65 21.91
C GLY A 963 34.64 -21.09 21.81
N LEU A 964 34.25 -21.52 20.62
CA LEU A 964 33.70 -22.87 20.35
C LEU A 964 34.69 -23.73 19.55
N GLY A 965 34.49 -25.05 19.57
CA GLY A 965 35.26 -25.97 18.73
C GLY A 965 34.92 -25.84 17.24
N VAL A 966 35.93 -25.94 16.36
CA VAL A 966 35.78 -25.81 14.90
C VAL A 966 34.74 -26.79 14.32
N ALA A 967 34.63 -28.00 14.88
CA ALA A 967 33.65 -28.99 14.41
C ALA A 967 32.19 -28.57 14.68
N VAL A 968 31.91 -27.97 15.85
CA VAL A 968 30.57 -27.51 16.24
C VAL A 968 30.13 -26.35 15.34
N VAL A 969 31.03 -25.39 15.14
CA VAL A 969 30.79 -24.26 14.22
C VAL A 969 30.63 -24.74 12.79
N GLY A 970 31.46 -25.69 12.34
CA GLY A 970 31.36 -26.27 11.00
C GLY A 970 29.99 -26.91 10.72
N ALA A 971 29.45 -27.68 11.67
CA ALA A 971 28.12 -28.27 11.54
C ALA A 971 27.01 -27.21 11.47
N GLY A 972 27.08 -26.18 12.32
CA GLY A 972 26.11 -25.07 12.30
C GLY A 972 26.15 -24.25 11.00
N LEU A 973 27.35 -23.99 10.45
CA LEU A 973 27.51 -23.30 9.16
C LEU A 973 26.96 -24.13 8.00
N GLN A 974 27.13 -25.45 8.02
CA GLN A 974 26.52 -26.34 7.01
C GLN A 974 24.99 -26.31 7.07
N GLN A 975 24.39 -26.27 8.27
CA GLN A 975 22.95 -26.12 8.41
C GLN A 975 22.45 -24.79 7.85
N LEU A 976 23.16 -23.68 8.14
CA LEU A 976 22.85 -22.36 7.58
C LEU A 976 23.03 -22.31 6.05
N GLN A 977 23.99 -23.05 5.50
CA GLN A 977 24.15 -23.22 4.06
C GLN A 977 22.98 -23.99 3.44
N ALA A 978 22.52 -25.08 4.07
CA ALA A 978 21.37 -25.85 3.61
C ALA A 978 20.07 -25.03 3.62
N GLN A 979 19.98 -24.02 4.50
CA GLN A 979 18.90 -23.04 4.52
C GLN A 979 19.07 -21.89 3.49
N GLY A 980 20.14 -21.91 2.69
CA GLY A 980 20.45 -20.87 1.71
C GLY A 980 21.05 -19.58 2.28
N ARG A 981 21.31 -19.48 3.59
CA ARG A 981 21.74 -18.22 4.24
C ARG A 981 23.25 -17.93 4.05
N LEU A 982 24.03 -18.96 3.76
CA LEU A 982 25.48 -18.89 3.58
C LEU A 982 25.91 -19.50 2.25
N LEU A 983 26.96 -18.92 1.68
CA LEU A 983 27.67 -19.47 0.54
C LEU A 983 29.04 -20.01 1.00
N ARG A 984 29.37 -21.21 0.55
CA ARG A 984 30.68 -21.83 0.74
C ARG A 984 31.49 -21.67 -0.54
N GLY A 985 32.75 -21.28 -0.44
CA GLY A 985 33.61 -21.09 -1.61
C GLY A 985 35.03 -20.71 -1.22
N ARG A 986 35.84 -20.29 -2.20
CA ARG A 986 37.12 -19.61 -1.96
C ARG A 986 36.95 -18.14 -2.30
N PHE A 987 37.10 -17.31 -1.29
CA PHE A 987 36.97 -15.85 -1.32
C PHE A 987 38.31 -15.14 -1.00
N GLY A 988 39.38 -15.90 -0.77
CA GLY A 988 40.75 -15.38 -0.63
C GLY A 988 41.11 -14.92 0.78
N VAL A 989 40.39 -15.39 1.80
CA VAL A 989 40.65 -15.07 3.22
C VAL A 989 42.03 -15.59 3.65
N GLU A 990 42.47 -16.73 3.12
CA GLU A 990 43.77 -17.34 3.43
C GLU A 990 45.01 -16.50 3.03
N ARG A 991 44.90 -15.51 2.15
CA ARG A 991 46.06 -14.66 1.79
C ARG A 991 46.52 -13.72 2.92
N GLY A 992 45.73 -13.56 3.99
CA GLY A 992 45.99 -12.60 5.08
C GLY A 992 46.17 -13.18 6.48
N ALA A 993 45.81 -14.45 6.74
CA ALA A 993 45.85 -15.03 8.08
C ALA A 993 46.45 -16.43 8.07
N ALA A 994 47.72 -16.54 8.49
CA ALA A 994 48.34 -17.82 8.80
C ALA A 994 47.76 -18.33 10.14
N SER A 995 46.75 -19.20 10.09
CA SER A 995 46.30 -19.93 11.29
C SER A 995 47.15 -21.20 11.45
N GLU A 996 47.77 -21.35 12.62
CA GLU A 996 48.68 -22.47 12.96
C GLU A 996 47.96 -23.82 13.19
N ASP A 997 46.62 -23.84 13.26
CA ASP A 997 45.85 -25.08 13.46
C ASP A 997 45.59 -25.85 12.14
N GLY A 998 46.25 -27.00 12.00
CA GLY A 998 46.25 -27.88 10.82
C GLY A 998 44.97 -28.66 10.52
N SER A 999 43.79 -28.21 10.96
CA SER A 999 42.51 -28.88 10.67
C SER A 999 41.96 -28.47 9.29
N PRO A 1000 41.62 -29.42 8.38
CA PRO A 1000 41.05 -29.10 7.08
C PRO A 1000 39.68 -28.40 7.18
N LEU A 1001 38.93 -28.60 8.27
CA LEU A 1001 37.64 -27.93 8.51
C LEU A 1001 37.80 -26.43 8.81
N ALA A 1002 38.91 -26.02 9.45
CA ALA A 1002 39.14 -24.62 9.82
C ALA A 1002 39.32 -23.70 8.61
N ARG A 1003 39.77 -24.27 7.48
CA ARG A 1003 40.08 -23.59 6.22
C ARG A 1003 38.86 -23.32 5.33
N HIS A 1004 37.70 -23.89 5.65
CA HIS A 1004 36.48 -23.58 4.89
C HIS A 1004 36.11 -22.11 5.05
N GLU A 1005 36.00 -21.41 3.92
CA GLU A 1005 35.58 -20.02 3.85
C GLU A 1005 34.09 -19.91 3.53
N TRP A 1006 33.46 -18.92 4.16
CA TRP A 1006 32.04 -18.68 4.14
C TRP A 1006 31.75 -17.20 3.97
N VAL A 1007 30.61 -16.88 3.38
CA VAL A 1007 30.09 -15.52 3.31
C VAL A 1007 28.58 -15.55 3.40
N GLY A 1008 27.97 -14.59 4.09
CA GLY A 1008 26.51 -14.44 4.09
C GLY A 1008 25.99 -14.10 2.70
N GLU A 1009 24.88 -14.70 2.28
CA GLU A 1009 24.35 -14.53 0.92
C GLU A 1009 24.07 -13.04 0.58
N ASP A 1010 23.43 -12.32 1.52
CA ASP A 1010 23.17 -10.88 1.38
C ASP A 1010 24.44 -10.04 1.31
N VAL A 1011 25.47 -10.43 2.07
CA VAL A 1011 26.77 -9.75 2.06
C VAL A 1011 27.47 -10.00 0.73
N PHE A 1012 27.47 -11.24 0.24
CA PHE A 1012 28.03 -11.58 -1.07
C PHE A 1012 27.34 -10.84 -2.21
N ARG A 1013 25.99 -10.76 -2.19
CA ARG A 1013 25.23 -9.99 -3.19
C ARG A 1013 25.64 -8.51 -3.20
N ARG A 1014 25.82 -7.92 -2.01
CA ARG A 1014 26.30 -6.54 -1.86
C ARG A 1014 27.74 -6.38 -2.38
N LEU A 1015 28.63 -7.30 -2.05
CA LEU A 1015 30.02 -7.31 -2.51
C LEU A 1015 30.08 -7.40 -4.03
N ARG A 1016 29.39 -8.38 -4.63
CA ARG A 1016 29.31 -8.59 -6.09
C ARG A 1016 28.80 -7.34 -6.81
N LEU A 1017 27.70 -6.74 -6.37
CA LEU A 1017 27.14 -5.53 -7.00
C LEU A 1017 28.13 -4.36 -6.98
N ARG A 1018 28.80 -4.14 -5.85
CA ARG A 1018 29.76 -3.03 -5.70
C ARG A 1018 31.08 -3.29 -6.44
N SER A 1019 31.58 -4.53 -6.45
CA SER A 1019 32.76 -4.89 -7.22
C SER A 1019 32.50 -4.76 -8.72
N LEU A 1020 31.30 -5.14 -9.19
CA LEU A 1020 30.90 -4.95 -10.59
C LEU A 1020 30.73 -3.45 -10.93
N GLN A 1021 30.19 -2.65 -10.02
CA GLN A 1021 30.15 -1.19 -10.18
C GLN A 1021 31.57 -0.59 -10.24
N ALA A 1022 32.47 -1.00 -9.36
CA ALA A 1022 33.87 -0.54 -9.35
C ALA A 1022 34.59 -0.92 -10.65
N ALA A 1023 34.38 -2.14 -11.16
CA ALA A 1023 34.91 -2.56 -12.45
C ALA A 1023 34.34 -1.73 -13.62
N ARG A 1024 33.03 -1.43 -13.62
CA ARG A 1024 32.41 -0.54 -14.61
C ARG A 1024 32.97 0.88 -14.54
N GLU A 1025 33.15 1.42 -13.33
CA GLU A 1025 33.75 2.74 -13.11
C GLU A 1025 35.21 2.78 -13.59
N ALA A 1026 35.98 1.72 -13.39
CA ALA A 1026 37.34 1.57 -13.92
C ALA A 1026 37.39 1.54 -15.46
N THR A 1027 36.32 1.05 -16.11
CA THR A 1027 36.17 1.02 -17.58
C THR A 1027 35.43 2.23 -18.16
N ARG A 1028 35.16 3.27 -17.36
CA ARG A 1028 34.38 4.43 -17.80
C ARG A 1028 35.12 5.18 -18.93
N PRO A 1029 34.42 5.63 -19.98
CA PRO A 1029 35.03 6.42 -21.06
C PRO A 1029 35.74 7.65 -20.49
N VAL A 1030 37.00 7.83 -20.89
CA VAL A 1030 37.78 9.02 -20.52
C VAL A 1030 37.33 10.23 -21.35
N PRO A 1031 37.44 11.47 -20.82
CA PRO A 1031 37.20 12.67 -21.61
C PRO A 1031 38.10 12.70 -22.86
N GLY A 1032 37.61 13.22 -23.98
CA GLY A 1032 38.38 13.26 -25.25
C GLY A 1032 39.74 13.95 -25.12
N ALA A 1033 39.88 14.91 -24.21
CA ALA A 1033 41.15 15.56 -23.90
C ALA A 1033 42.19 14.61 -23.27
N ALA A 1034 41.76 13.68 -22.41
CA ALA A 1034 42.66 12.68 -21.81
C ALA A 1034 43.10 11.64 -22.86
N TYR A 1035 42.19 11.23 -23.75
CA TYR A 1035 42.54 10.36 -24.89
C TYR A 1035 43.50 11.05 -25.86
N ALA A 1036 43.33 12.34 -26.16
CA ALA A 1036 44.23 13.08 -27.03
C ALA A 1036 45.63 13.28 -26.42
N ARG A 1037 45.72 13.41 -25.09
CA ARG A 1037 47.00 13.57 -24.38
C ARG A 1037 47.86 12.31 -24.45
N LEU A 1038 47.26 11.14 -24.23
CA LEU A 1038 47.97 9.84 -24.19
C LEU A 1038 48.87 9.55 -25.42
N PRO A 1039 48.42 9.66 -26.69
CA PRO A 1039 49.28 9.46 -27.85
C PRO A 1039 50.36 10.54 -27.93
N LEU A 1040 50.06 11.80 -27.60
CA LEU A 1040 51.06 12.88 -27.60
C LEU A 1040 52.17 12.63 -26.57
N GLU A 1041 51.83 12.12 -25.38
CA GLU A 1041 52.80 11.69 -24.36
C GLU A 1041 53.64 10.51 -24.85
N ARG A 1042 53.02 9.47 -25.40
CA ARG A 1042 53.74 8.30 -25.95
C ARG A 1042 54.63 8.64 -27.15
N HIS A 1043 54.28 9.67 -27.91
CA HIS A 1043 55.10 10.19 -29.00
C HIS A 1043 56.14 11.22 -28.54
N GLY A 1044 56.27 11.48 -27.23
CA GLY A 1044 57.26 12.41 -26.68
C GLY A 1044 57.04 13.89 -27.02
N LEU A 1045 55.84 14.25 -27.50
CA LEU A 1045 55.52 15.60 -28.00
C LEU A 1045 55.09 16.59 -26.91
N LEU A 1046 54.95 16.13 -25.67
CA LEU A 1046 54.58 16.95 -24.53
C LEU A 1046 55.75 17.03 -23.55
N ALA A 1047 56.48 18.15 -23.57
CA ALA A 1047 57.64 18.38 -22.71
C ALA A 1047 57.31 18.40 -21.20
N ASP A 1048 56.05 18.65 -20.83
CA ASP A 1048 55.58 18.80 -19.44
C ASP A 1048 54.65 17.67 -18.95
N ALA A 1049 54.52 16.57 -19.70
CA ALA A 1049 53.59 15.47 -19.40
C ALA A 1049 53.95 14.63 -18.15
N GLY A 1050 55.09 14.89 -17.50
CA GLY A 1050 55.55 14.18 -16.31
C GLY A 1050 55.10 14.76 -14.96
N ARG A 1051 54.17 15.74 -14.90
CA ARG A 1051 53.78 16.39 -13.62
C ARG A 1051 52.45 15.94 -13.02
N GLY A 1052 51.73 15.02 -13.64
CA GLY A 1052 50.42 14.57 -13.15
C GLY A 1052 50.35 13.07 -12.86
N LEU A 1053 50.50 12.70 -11.58
CA LEU A 1053 49.99 11.48 -10.93
C LEU A 1053 50.67 10.12 -11.26
N ALA A 1054 51.84 9.93 -10.64
CA ALA A 1054 52.32 8.75 -9.90
C ALA A 1054 52.37 7.35 -10.55
N THR A 1055 53.57 6.91 -10.96
CA THR A 1055 54.23 5.66 -10.51
C THR A 1055 55.76 5.78 -10.69
N ALA A 1056 56.54 5.16 -9.81
CA ALA A 1056 57.98 5.35 -9.60
C ALA A 1056 58.91 4.79 -10.71
N SER A 1057 58.80 5.28 -11.94
CA SER A 1057 59.85 5.19 -12.96
C SER A 1057 59.99 6.56 -13.61
N ALA A 1058 61.21 7.11 -13.63
CA ALA A 1058 61.49 8.44 -14.15
C ALA A 1058 60.88 8.66 -15.56
N PRO A 1059 60.39 9.89 -15.88
CA PRO A 1059 59.99 10.20 -17.25
C PRO A 1059 61.17 9.89 -18.19
N PRO A 1060 60.94 9.29 -19.38
CA PRO A 1060 62.03 9.08 -20.31
C PRO A 1060 62.67 10.45 -20.60
N PRO A 1061 63.99 10.61 -20.45
CA PRO A 1061 64.65 11.87 -20.80
C PRO A 1061 64.33 12.19 -22.26
N ALA A 1062 64.13 13.48 -22.57
CA ALA A 1062 63.97 13.92 -23.95
C ALA A 1062 65.10 13.32 -24.80
N LEU A 1063 64.74 12.59 -25.87
CA LEU A 1063 65.69 11.89 -26.73
C LEU A 1063 66.72 12.90 -27.25
N GLN A 1064 67.99 12.50 -27.27
CA GLN A 1064 69.12 13.35 -27.65
C GLN A 1064 70.14 12.55 -28.48
N GLY A 1065 70.90 13.25 -29.32
CA GLY A 1065 71.94 12.67 -30.16
C GLY A 1065 71.43 11.69 -31.22
N ALA A 1066 72.36 10.98 -31.87
CA ALA A 1066 72.08 10.03 -32.95
C ALA A 1066 71.18 8.86 -32.49
N ASP A 1067 71.44 8.27 -31.31
CA ASP A 1067 70.60 7.21 -30.75
C ASP A 1067 69.14 7.65 -30.55
N GLY A 1068 68.93 8.93 -30.22
CA GLY A 1068 67.61 9.53 -30.12
C GLY A 1068 66.89 9.58 -31.46
N VAL A 1069 67.60 9.92 -32.54
CA VAL A 1069 67.07 9.93 -33.92
C VAL A 1069 66.70 8.52 -34.35
N LEU A 1070 67.59 7.54 -34.12
CA LEU A 1070 67.35 6.14 -34.48
C LEU A 1070 66.08 5.61 -33.80
N ARG A 1071 65.90 5.86 -32.50
CA ARG A 1071 64.68 5.46 -31.77
C ARG A 1071 63.40 6.08 -32.33
N VAL A 1072 63.43 7.35 -32.76
CA VAL A 1072 62.25 7.99 -33.36
C VAL A 1072 61.93 7.36 -34.72
N ILE A 1073 62.95 7.02 -35.50
CA ILE A 1073 62.80 6.33 -36.79
C ILE A 1073 62.24 4.92 -36.59
N GLU A 1074 62.76 4.16 -35.61
CA GLU A 1074 62.22 2.85 -35.23
C GLU A 1074 60.74 2.95 -34.80
N GLN A 1075 60.42 3.93 -33.95
CA GLN A 1075 59.06 4.13 -33.45
C GLN A 1075 58.06 4.44 -34.57
N LEU A 1076 58.51 5.16 -35.60
CA LEU A 1076 57.70 5.61 -36.72
C LEU A 1076 58.01 4.84 -38.01
N ALA A 1077 58.66 3.68 -37.89
CA ALA A 1077 59.02 2.84 -39.02
C ALA A 1077 57.76 2.44 -39.80
N GLY A 1078 57.83 2.56 -41.13
CA GLY A 1078 56.70 2.31 -42.02
C GLY A 1078 55.80 3.51 -42.29
N LEU A 1079 56.09 4.69 -41.74
CA LEU A 1079 55.36 5.94 -42.06
C LEU A 1079 56.04 6.70 -43.23
N PRO A 1080 55.43 6.78 -44.43
CA PRO A 1080 56.00 7.52 -45.54
C PRO A 1080 55.73 9.03 -45.39
N LEU A 1081 56.75 9.81 -45.07
CA LEU A 1081 56.69 11.28 -45.08
C LEU A 1081 57.81 11.88 -45.94
N PRO A 1082 57.57 13.05 -46.57
CA PRO A 1082 58.62 13.84 -47.19
C PRO A 1082 59.79 14.08 -46.24
N VAL A 1083 61.03 13.98 -46.75
CA VAL A 1083 62.25 14.19 -45.95
C VAL A 1083 62.24 15.56 -45.25
N ALA A 1084 61.73 16.59 -45.90
CA ALA A 1084 61.59 17.93 -45.31
C ALA A 1084 60.72 17.94 -44.04
N LEU A 1085 59.68 17.11 -43.97
CA LEU A 1085 58.85 16.99 -42.76
C LEU A 1085 59.57 16.22 -41.65
N TRP A 1086 60.32 15.19 -42.00
CA TRP A 1086 61.18 14.48 -41.05
C TRP A 1086 62.16 15.42 -40.37
N GLU A 1087 62.89 16.20 -41.16
CA GLU A 1087 63.95 17.07 -40.67
C GLU A 1087 63.46 18.35 -40.00
N GLN A 1088 62.31 18.91 -40.41
CA GLN A 1088 61.84 20.20 -39.89
C GLN A 1088 60.81 20.07 -38.77
N GLN A 1089 60.05 18.97 -38.72
CA GLN A 1089 58.90 18.85 -37.81
C GLN A 1089 58.92 17.58 -36.97
N VAL A 1090 59.23 16.42 -37.55
CA VAL A 1090 59.08 15.14 -36.84
C VAL A 1090 60.24 14.87 -35.89
N LEU A 1091 61.48 14.96 -36.37
CA LEU A 1091 62.70 14.72 -35.59
C LEU A 1091 62.97 15.87 -34.60
N PRO A 1092 62.90 17.17 -34.98
CA PRO A 1092 63.13 18.26 -34.02
C PRO A 1092 62.12 18.31 -32.87
N ALA A 1093 60.88 17.87 -33.09
CA ALA A 1093 59.86 17.85 -32.04
C ALA A 1093 60.07 16.70 -31.02
N ARG A 1094 60.91 15.71 -31.33
CA ARG A 1094 61.10 14.49 -30.52
C ARG A 1094 62.53 14.33 -30.01
N VAL A 1095 63.52 14.89 -30.72
CA VAL A 1095 64.94 14.86 -30.38
C VAL A 1095 65.42 16.29 -30.11
N ARG A 1096 65.81 16.56 -28.87
CA ARG A 1096 66.03 17.92 -28.35
C ARG A 1096 67.13 18.70 -29.07
N ASP A 1097 68.19 18.01 -29.48
CA ASP A 1097 69.40 18.55 -30.10
C ASP A 1097 69.54 18.10 -31.56
N TYR A 1098 68.41 17.80 -32.22
CA TYR A 1098 68.43 17.35 -33.60
C TYR A 1098 69.17 18.32 -34.54
N GLN A 1099 70.12 17.78 -35.31
CA GLN A 1099 70.74 18.44 -36.44
C GLN A 1099 70.75 17.45 -37.62
N PRO A 1100 70.60 17.91 -38.87
CA PRO A 1100 70.62 17.04 -40.06
C PRO A 1100 71.81 16.07 -40.10
N ALA A 1101 72.98 16.52 -39.63
CA ALA A 1101 74.20 15.71 -39.55
C ALA A 1101 74.03 14.42 -38.69
N LEU A 1102 73.11 14.39 -37.72
CA LEU A 1102 72.83 13.19 -36.93
C LEU A 1102 72.10 12.12 -37.76
N LEU A 1103 71.18 12.53 -38.63
CA LEU A 1103 70.51 11.62 -39.57
C LEU A 1103 71.48 11.18 -40.67
N ASP A 1104 72.28 12.11 -41.20
CA ASP A 1104 73.31 11.81 -42.19
C ASP A 1104 74.32 10.78 -41.66
N ALA A 1105 74.71 10.88 -40.38
CA ALA A 1105 75.60 9.91 -39.75
C ALA A 1105 74.99 8.50 -39.65
N LEU A 1106 73.70 8.39 -39.32
CA LEU A 1106 72.97 7.11 -39.26
C LEU A 1106 72.79 6.49 -40.67
N LEU A 1107 72.53 7.32 -41.68
CA LEU A 1107 72.45 6.89 -43.07
C LEU A 1107 73.83 6.44 -43.60
N ALA A 1108 74.89 7.18 -43.27
CA ALA A 1108 76.25 6.85 -43.71
C ALA A 1108 76.81 5.57 -43.06
N THR A 1109 76.39 5.27 -41.83
CA THR A 1109 76.74 4.02 -41.12
C THR A 1109 75.87 2.83 -41.54
N GLY A 1110 74.78 3.07 -42.28
CA GLY A 1110 73.83 2.05 -42.73
C GLY A 1110 72.90 1.54 -41.64
N GLU A 1111 72.85 2.19 -40.47
CA GLU A 1111 71.91 1.88 -39.38
C GLU A 1111 70.48 2.31 -39.74
N VAL A 1112 70.34 3.34 -40.57
CA VAL A 1112 69.09 3.74 -41.24
C VAL A 1112 69.32 3.61 -42.75
N LEU A 1113 68.35 3.01 -43.46
CA LEU A 1113 68.42 2.75 -44.90
C LEU A 1113 67.43 3.61 -45.68
#